data_AF-A0A8J2KZV5-F1
#
_entry.id   AF-A0A8J2KZV5-F1
#
_cell.length_a   1.000
_cell.length_b   1.000
_cell.length_c   1.000
_cell.angle_alpha   90.00
_cell.angle_beta   90.00
_cell.angle_gamma   90.00
#
_symmetry.space_group_name_H-M   'P 1'
#
loop_
_entity.id
_entity.type
_entity.pdbx_description
1 polymer ?
#
loop_
_entity_poly.entity_id
_entity_poly.type
_entity_poly.pdbx_seq_one_letter_code
_entity_poly.pdbx_strand_id
1 'polypeptide(L)'
;MGKYKGNKPKIRNNPVGLKSVKEILLDENERLDGGGDTNYIPNLIDQLKSHVAEERDSGLNSLSVSCQNPKLLEELLETDVVKIAGSLLIDTSAMVRHSAAGALRNLSMAGPAVCDLMVSQDIVTPLVTLIKQKFSVDWQPGKKKDGKVDTVTETFIQAVNLLWNLCENNDKVVKIFNREGLAEIISRFLNIETYGVAVALPIAQLFNAVTEDNPDVVGNIEQLESLFERIVTGTSQDGIQWKYLQILAIGVLLNLKQGQLSKVSPNHFSTYVQIVVSVLSINHLEEIRKITERGDFINGKEENGSSNGNGHNGAVPSKDEEVSMEVSVVATLEEELENIMNVLNAQILSLTIFSNLLCTDDDVEDDSESEESVTDFNGDVENATMEMDEGWNNAMSPEVHEIIVTQNLKGRLVEKVQQLDKNIFNVLSKNEAGLQIFRLLTNLRSTALLCFQNLVGCLEITDLGGLVETEGIFSASISVLFEEASGALPQFGNSNLIEGITSLQRAIMQKWTEDSVIKPVGWFNAENLNVFCQVYQIACISKIHTNIVKIIGGYGVLLAKTNATAGESETVKLLLAQVGEFLLHCVCDPFEKDHLPVAAEALDTIFDVFAEDDHNDVLKKLDMIDKLKKFSPNYKRFIQNQRRDLGEHRAIIQTSKANLSRFIHVFFHVDLKQELFKTDIHEPEDAYGEKRRFVHGENAGKIIAKHYNELEEKGVSARQQSRILHLRNCNNWIKSTLLSDVINECRERSGRNLTILDMCCGKGGDIQKYVKSFSVGHVIFADIAQTSVEQCEDRYSTAARRQNRMFSAEFIAADCTKERLKEKFKNPGIPIDLVSVQFGFHYSFESLTQVEKMLQNISDNLKYGGYFVGTIPNADRIVQKYREAGQKEFGNSVFTIKFEAEEPLPLFGAKYYFQLDEVVNCPEFLVYFPCLQELAAQYNLKLVYKYNFDEYFYKKQKEGEFLLNKMQALEMFPAPGGQSFDEPEEFSHARVFLDENRRHSVVGTISRSEWDAISLYIVFCFQKVADR
;
A
#
# COMPACT_ATOMS: atom_id res chain seq x y z
N MET A 1 -89.80 -4.11 0.86
CA MET A 1 -90.41 -4.88 1.97
C MET A 1 -89.27 -5.53 2.74
N GLY A 2 -88.98 -5.05 3.94
CA GLY A 2 -87.98 -5.66 4.83
C GLY A 2 -88.64 -6.56 5.86
N LYS A 3 -87.89 -7.57 6.32
CA LYS A 3 -87.89 -8.22 7.64
C LYS A 3 -86.85 -9.35 7.61
N TYR A 4 -85.70 -9.22 8.31
CA TYR A 4 -85.44 -9.58 9.73
C TYR A 4 -85.57 -11.10 10.00
N LYS A 5 -84.47 -11.83 10.24
CA LYS A 5 -83.59 -11.97 11.44
C LYS A 5 -84.12 -12.97 12.49
N GLY A 6 -83.28 -13.96 12.77
CA GLY A 6 -83.14 -14.75 14.01
C GLY A 6 -81.85 -15.58 13.83
N ASN A 7 -80.82 -15.54 14.68
CA ASN A 7 -80.80 -15.97 16.08
C ASN A 7 -79.58 -15.40 16.85
N LYS A 8 -79.75 -15.21 18.17
CA LYS A 8 -78.68 -15.18 19.20
C LYS A 8 -78.46 -16.62 19.74
N PRO A 9 -77.59 -16.89 20.75
CA PRO A 9 -76.13 -16.80 20.78
C PRO A 9 -75.50 -18.15 21.23
N LYS A 10 -74.17 -18.33 21.12
CA LYS A 10 -73.44 -19.34 21.91
C LYS A 10 -72.25 -18.69 22.63
N ILE A 11 -72.12 -19.10 23.89
CA ILE A 11 -71.27 -18.57 24.96
C ILE A 11 -69.79 -18.87 24.67
N ARG A 12 -68.93 -17.84 24.76
CA ARG A 12 -67.46 -17.98 24.80
C ARG A 12 -67.02 -17.92 26.28
N ASN A 13 -66.45 -19.02 26.77
CA ASN A 13 -65.60 -19.02 27.95
C ASN A 13 -64.15 -18.95 27.49
N ASN A 14 -63.51 -17.80 27.60
CA ASN A 14 -62.05 -17.71 27.73
C ASN A 14 -61.71 -16.48 28.61
N PRO A 15 -61.26 -16.66 29.86
CA PRO A 15 -61.15 -15.57 30.84
C PRO A 15 -59.83 -14.77 30.80
N VAL A 16 -58.96 -14.92 29.78
CA VAL A 16 -57.67 -14.21 29.75
C VAL A 16 -57.41 -13.38 28.48
N GLY A 17 -58.29 -13.43 27.47
CA GLY A 17 -58.25 -12.45 26.36
C GLY A 17 -56.98 -12.39 25.48
N LEU A 18 -55.98 -13.24 25.68
CA LEU A 18 -54.80 -13.33 24.81
C LEU A 18 -55.04 -14.34 23.68
N LYS A 19 -54.82 -13.89 22.43
CA LYS A 19 -54.70 -14.77 21.27
C LYS A 19 -53.36 -15.51 21.35
N SER A 20 -53.32 -16.79 20.98
CA SER A 20 -52.03 -17.50 20.91
C SER A 20 -51.18 -16.95 19.76
N VAL A 21 -49.84 -17.02 19.86
CA VAL A 21 -48.91 -16.61 18.77
C VAL A 21 -49.26 -17.30 17.44
N LYS A 22 -49.86 -18.50 17.49
CA LYS A 22 -50.36 -19.23 16.32
C LYS A 22 -51.61 -18.59 15.70
N GLU A 23 -52.50 -18.02 16.53
CA GLU A 23 -53.66 -17.24 16.05
C GLU A 23 -53.26 -15.87 15.49
N ILE A 24 -52.09 -15.35 15.88
CA ILE A 24 -51.52 -14.11 15.30
C ILE A 24 -50.87 -14.42 13.95
N LEU A 25 -50.06 -15.47 13.87
CA LEU A 25 -49.37 -15.87 12.63
C LEU A 25 -50.32 -16.43 11.55
N LEU A 26 -51.41 -17.09 11.94
CA LEU A 26 -52.45 -17.55 11.01
C LEU A 26 -53.34 -16.40 10.49
N ASP A 27 -53.61 -15.37 11.32
CA ASP A 27 -54.31 -14.15 10.88
C ASP A 27 -53.41 -13.26 9.97
N GLU A 28 -52.08 -13.44 9.99
CA GLU A 28 -51.11 -12.61 9.25
C GLU A 28 -50.69 -13.21 7.90
N ASN A 29 -50.60 -14.54 7.76
CA ASN A 29 -50.32 -15.17 6.46
C ASN A 29 -51.51 -15.06 5.46
N GLU A 30 -52.75 -14.96 5.95
CA GLU A 30 -53.91 -14.68 5.08
C GLU A 30 -54.01 -13.19 4.66
N ARG A 31 -53.24 -12.27 5.29
CA ARG A 31 -53.24 -10.84 4.95
C ARG A 31 -52.19 -10.44 3.93
N LEU A 32 -51.22 -11.29 3.64
CA LEU A 32 -50.03 -10.92 2.85
C LEU A 32 -50.03 -11.44 1.41
N ASP A 33 -51.07 -12.16 0.96
CA ASP A 33 -51.15 -12.69 -0.40
C ASP A 33 -52.23 -12.03 -1.29
N GLY A 34 -52.68 -10.82 -0.95
CA GLY A 34 -53.63 -10.09 -1.80
C GLY A 34 -53.95 -8.66 -1.36
N GLY A 35 -53.28 -7.69 -1.96
CA GLY A 35 -53.60 -6.26 -1.86
C GLY A 35 -52.91 -5.57 -0.69
N GLY A 36 -52.03 -4.61 -0.97
CA GLY A 36 -51.44 -3.74 0.05
C GLY A 36 -52.53 -3.06 0.85
N ASP A 37 -52.63 -3.38 2.14
CA ASP A 37 -53.55 -2.71 3.05
C ASP A 37 -52.98 -1.32 3.34
N THR A 38 -53.41 -0.31 2.57
CA THR A 38 -52.98 1.09 2.64
C THR A 38 -53.18 1.76 4.01
N ASN A 39 -53.67 1.02 5.01
CA ASN A 39 -53.94 1.47 6.37
C ASN A 39 -53.02 0.85 7.44
N TYR A 40 -52.03 0.02 7.10
CA TYR A 40 -51.16 -0.62 8.11
C TYR A 40 -50.38 0.40 8.96
N ILE A 41 -49.59 1.27 8.33
CA ILE A 41 -48.76 2.28 9.01
C ILE A 41 -49.61 3.29 9.80
N PRO A 42 -50.73 3.84 9.26
CA PRO A 42 -51.65 4.66 10.04
C PRO A 42 -52.20 3.96 11.29
N ASN A 43 -52.60 2.69 11.18
CA ASN A 43 -53.11 1.92 12.33
C ASN A 43 -52.01 1.69 13.38
N LEU A 44 -50.78 1.44 12.96
CA LEU A 44 -49.63 1.30 13.85
C LEU A 44 -49.38 2.60 14.63
N ILE A 45 -49.43 3.76 13.94
CA ILE A 45 -49.29 5.08 14.58
C ILE A 45 -50.39 5.31 15.62
N ASP A 46 -51.63 4.94 15.31
CA ASP A 46 -52.77 5.09 16.23
C ASP A 46 -52.61 4.21 17.48
N GLN A 47 -52.12 2.97 17.32
CA GLN A 47 -51.80 2.08 18.43
C GLN A 47 -50.69 2.67 19.34
N LEU A 48 -49.61 3.17 18.75
CA LEU A 48 -48.50 3.78 19.49
C LEU A 48 -48.91 5.06 20.24
N LYS A 49 -49.91 5.80 19.73
CA LYS A 49 -50.46 7.01 20.37
C LYS A 49 -51.60 6.74 21.33
N SER A 50 -52.03 5.48 21.48
CA SER A 50 -53.16 5.14 22.35
C SER A 50 -52.92 5.53 23.80
N HIS A 51 -53.99 5.90 24.51
CA HIS A 51 -53.96 6.09 25.96
C HIS A 51 -53.85 4.76 26.73
N VAL A 52 -54.15 3.63 26.09
CA VAL A 52 -54.12 2.29 26.70
C VAL A 52 -52.71 1.69 26.56
N ALA A 53 -52.11 1.29 27.68
CA ALA A 53 -50.75 0.75 27.68
C ALA A 53 -50.62 -0.55 26.87
N GLU A 54 -51.64 -1.42 26.89
CA GLU A 54 -51.67 -2.67 26.12
C GLU A 54 -51.71 -2.42 24.60
N GLU A 55 -52.39 -1.36 24.16
CA GLU A 55 -52.43 -1.01 22.73
C GLU A 55 -51.08 -0.43 22.27
N ARG A 56 -50.44 0.39 23.10
CA ARG A 56 -49.08 0.88 22.82
C ARG A 56 -48.07 -0.26 22.77
N ASP A 57 -48.15 -1.18 23.72
CA ASP A 57 -47.31 -2.38 23.78
C ASP A 57 -47.50 -3.26 22.54
N SER A 58 -48.75 -3.50 22.14
CA SER A 58 -49.06 -4.22 20.90
C SER A 58 -48.50 -3.52 19.67
N GLY A 59 -48.62 -2.19 19.59
CA GLY A 59 -48.05 -1.41 18.47
C GLY A 59 -46.53 -1.52 18.41
N LEU A 60 -45.84 -1.50 19.55
CA LEU A 60 -44.38 -1.66 19.61
C LEU A 60 -43.93 -3.08 19.18
N ASN A 61 -44.68 -4.11 19.57
CA ASN A 61 -44.43 -5.48 19.11
C ASN A 61 -44.64 -5.61 17.59
N SER A 62 -45.70 -5.01 17.04
CA SER A 62 -45.93 -4.96 15.60
C SER A 62 -44.83 -4.20 14.86
N LEU A 63 -44.33 -3.10 15.43
CA LEU A 63 -43.17 -2.38 14.89
C LEU A 63 -41.92 -3.28 14.88
N SER A 64 -41.63 -3.97 15.98
CA SER A 64 -40.47 -4.87 16.08
C SER A 64 -40.47 -5.96 15.00
N VAL A 65 -41.62 -6.54 14.68
CA VAL A 65 -41.75 -7.55 13.61
C VAL A 65 -41.66 -6.90 12.23
N SER A 66 -42.27 -5.71 12.06
CA SER A 66 -42.27 -4.99 10.79
C SER A 66 -40.87 -4.60 10.31
N CYS A 67 -39.96 -4.30 11.24
CA CYS A 67 -38.57 -3.95 10.93
C CYS A 67 -37.82 -5.09 10.20
N GLN A 68 -38.30 -6.33 10.26
CA GLN A 68 -37.70 -7.48 9.57
C GLN A 68 -38.04 -7.53 8.07
N ASN A 69 -39.01 -6.74 7.60
CA ASN A 69 -39.42 -6.68 6.20
C ASN A 69 -38.82 -5.44 5.51
N PRO A 70 -37.88 -5.59 4.56
CA PRO A 70 -37.19 -4.46 3.93
C PRO A 70 -38.10 -3.44 3.26
N LYS A 71 -39.18 -3.90 2.59
CA LYS A 71 -40.12 -3.00 1.89
C LYS A 71 -40.93 -2.16 2.87
N LEU A 72 -41.39 -2.79 3.95
CA LEU A 72 -42.17 -2.10 4.98
C LEU A 72 -41.28 -1.19 5.83
N LEU A 73 -40.01 -1.56 6.02
CA LEU A 73 -39.02 -0.72 6.68
C LEU A 73 -38.84 0.61 5.95
N GLU A 74 -38.64 0.60 4.63
CA GLU A 74 -38.54 1.84 3.84
C GLU A 74 -39.74 2.77 4.05
N GLU A 75 -40.97 2.23 3.96
CA GLU A 75 -42.20 3.00 4.19
C GLU A 75 -42.32 3.53 5.63
N LEU A 76 -41.89 2.75 6.64
CA LEU A 76 -41.90 3.15 8.05
C LEU A 76 -40.92 4.30 8.33
N LEU A 77 -39.73 4.27 7.72
CA LEU A 77 -38.68 5.27 7.91
C LEU A 77 -39.06 6.65 7.34
N GLU A 78 -39.97 6.70 6.36
CA GLU A 78 -40.53 7.96 5.82
C GLU A 78 -41.54 8.65 6.75
N THR A 79 -41.88 8.04 7.89
CA THR A 79 -42.89 8.56 8.83
C THR A 79 -42.33 8.92 10.21
N ASP A 80 -43.16 9.55 11.04
CA ASP A 80 -42.84 9.88 12.44
C ASP A 80 -42.89 8.66 13.40
N VAL A 81 -43.08 7.43 12.91
CA VAL A 81 -43.23 6.23 13.74
C VAL A 81 -42.04 6.04 14.69
N VAL A 82 -40.82 6.24 14.19
CA VAL A 82 -39.58 6.05 14.97
C VAL A 82 -39.53 7.06 16.12
N LYS A 83 -39.78 8.35 15.84
CA LYS A 83 -39.89 9.41 16.84
C LYS A 83 -40.97 9.13 17.89
N ILE A 84 -42.14 8.65 17.48
CA ILE A 84 -43.23 8.29 18.39
C ILE A 84 -42.78 7.15 19.32
N ALA A 85 -42.22 6.08 18.76
CA ALA A 85 -41.68 4.96 19.54
C ALA A 85 -40.57 5.42 20.51
N GLY A 86 -39.69 6.33 20.09
CA GLY A 86 -38.66 6.96 20.93
C GLY A 86 -39.22 7.63 22.18
N SER A 87 -40.34 8.35 22.05
CA SER A 87 -40.99 8.99 23.20
C SER A 87 -41.53 8.00 24.23
N LEU A 88 -41.80 6.75 23.83
CA LEU A 88 -42.31 5.69 24.70
C LEU A 88 -41.21 5.04 25.56
N LEU A 89 -39.92 5.33 25.31
CA LEU A 89 -38.81 4.91 26.20
C LEU A 89 -38.96 5.45 27.62
N ILE A 90 -39.66 6.58 27.78
CA ILE A 90 -39.95 7.22 29.08
C ILE A 90 -41.41 7.05 29.53
N ASP A 91 -42.15 6.09 28.94
CA ASP A 91 -43.54 5.80 29.32
C ASP A 91 -43.65 5.41 30.80
N THR A 92 -44.79 5.71 31.41
CA THR A 92 -45.13 5.31 32.79
C THR A 92 -45.12 3.78 32.99
N SER A 93 -45.56 3.01 32.01
CA SER A 93 -45.65 1.54 32.05
C SER A 93 -44.29 0.90 31.81
N ALA A 94 -43.89 -0.04 32.69
CA ALA A 94 -42.65 -0.78 32.53
C ALA A 94 -42.65 -1.69 31.29
N MET A 95 -43.81 -2.27 30.94
CA MET A 95 -43.94 -3.12 29.75
C MET A 95 -43.78 -2.32 28.47
N VAL A 96 -44.42 -1.14 28.37
CA VAL A 96 -44.29 -0.26 27.20
C VAL A 96 -42.84 0.20 27.03
N ARG A 97 -42.12 0.54 28.11
CA ARG A 97 -40.70 0.89 28.03
C ARG A 97 -39.84 -0.27 27.52
N HIS A 98 -40.09 -1.50 28.00
CA HIS A 98 -39.39 -2.70 27.53
C HIS A 98 -39.59 -2.92 26.04
N SER A 99 -40.85 -2.92 25.58
CA SER A 99 -41.20 -3.11 24.17
C SER A 99 -40.69 -1.96 23.29
N ALA A 100 -40.64 -0.74 23.81
CA ALA A 100 -40.08 0.41 23.09
C ALA A 100 -38.57 0.26 22.90
N ALA A 101 -37.83 -0.09 23.96
CA ALA A 101 -36.40 -0.34 23.89
C ALA A 101 -36.09 -1.51 22.95
N GLY A 102 -36.85 -2.61 23.02
CA GLY A 102 -36.68 -3.76 22.13
C GLY A 102 -36.96 -3.45 20.66
N ALA A 103 -38.08 -2.79 20.36
CA ALA A 103 -38.44 -2.41 18.99
C ALA A 103 -37.42 -1.47 18.35
N LEU A 104 -36.96 -0.44 19.09
CA LEU A 104 -35.94 0.49 18.62
C LEU A 104 -34.57 -0.19 18.48
N ARG A 105 -34.21 -1.10 19.39
CA ARG A 105 -32.97 -1.90 19.25
C ARG A 105 -33.00 -2.72 17.97
N ASN A 106 -34.09 -3.42 17.69
CA ASN A 106 -34.22 -4.21 16.46
C ASN A 106 -34.19 -3.33 15.21
N LEU A 107 -34.81 -2.14 15.26
CA LEU A 107 -34.73 -1.17 14.17
C LEU A 107 -33.29 -0.70 13.91
N SER A 108 -32.53 -0.38 14.96
CA SER A 108 -31.12 0.05 14.82
C SER A 108 -30.20 -1.00 14.20
N MET A 109 -30.58 -2.29 14.22
CA MET A 109 -29.81 -3.36 13.57
C MET A 109 -29.95 -3.38 12.04
N ALA A 110 -30.80 -2.53 11.46
CA ALA A 110 -31.00 -2.45 10.01
C ALA A 110 -29.85 -1.73 9.26
N GLY A 111 -28.92 -1.09 9.98
CA GLY A 111 -27.67 -0.55 9.43
C GLY A 111 -27.46 0.95 9.69
N PRO A 112 -26.31 1.50 9.25
CA PRO A 112 -25.86 2.85 9.62
C PRO A 112 -26.85 3.95 9.25
N ALA A 113 -27.44 3.89 8.05
CA ALA A 113 -28.41 4.87 7.57
C ALA A 113 -29.66 4.97 8.47
N VAL A 114 -30.08 3.85 9.06
CA VAL A 114 -31.20 3.83 10.01
C VAL A 114 -30.80 4.45 11.35
N CYS A 115 -29.59 4.16 11.83
CA CYS A 115 -29.04 4.80 13.03
C CYS A 115 -28.95 6.33 12.87
N ASP A 116 -28.48 6.83 11.73
CA ASP A 116 -28.42 8.27 11.43
C ASP A 116 -29.80 8.93 11.46
N LEU A 117 -30.80 8.27 10.87
CA LEU A 117 -32.18 8.73 10.90
C LEU A 117 -32.72 8.75 12.33
N MET A 118 -32.48 7.70 13.13
CA MET A 118 -32.87 7.64 14.54
C MET A 118 -32.24 8.79 15.35
N VAL A 119 -30.98 9.12 15.10
CA VAL A 119 -30.31 10.26 15.73
C VAL A 119 -30.96 11.57 15.30
N SER A 120 -31.28 11.74 14.01
CA SER A 120 -31.97 12.94 13.50
C SER A 120 -33.39 13.11 14.06
N GLN A 121 -34.05 11.99 14.41
CA GLN A 121 -35.37 11.96 15.03
C GLN A 121 -35.32 12.05 16.58
N ASP A 122 -34.15 12.35 17.15
CA ASP A 122 -33.93 12.60 18.58
C ASP A 122 -34.23 11.38 19.49
N ILE A 123 -33.86 10.17 19.06
CA ILE A 123 -34.01 8.95 19.88
C ILE A 123 -33.02 8.91 21.05
N VAL A 124 -31.86 9.56 20.91
CA VAL A 124 -30.81 9.54 21.94
C VAL A 124 -31.25 10.26 23.23
N THR A 125 -31.97 11.37 23.13
CA THR A 125 -32.44 12.15 24.30
C THR A 125 -33.34 11.35 25.26
N PRO A 126 -34.44 10.70 24.82
CA PRO A 126 -35.26 9.87 25.69
C PRO A 126 -34.53 8.60 26.17
N LEU A 127 -33.60 8.05 25.37
CA LEU A 127 -32.75 6.94 25.78
C LEU A 127 -31.81 7.30 26.94
N VAL A 128 -31.09 8.42 26.81
CA VAL A 128 -30.24 8.97 27.89
C VAL A 128 -31.08 9.26 29.14
N THR A 129 -32.28 9.80 28.96
CA THR A 129 -33.20 10.08 30.07
C THR A 129 -33.63 8.80 30.77
N LEU A 130 -33.97 7.74 30.04
CA LEU A 130 -34.29 6.43 30.59
C LEU A 130 -33.14 5.88 31.45
N ILE A 131 -31.91 5.88 30.92
CA ILE A 131 -30.70 5.41 31.63
C ILE A 131 -30.47 6.24 32.90
N LYS A 132 -30.48 7.58 32.78
CA LYS A 132 -30.20 8.49 33.91
C LYS A 132 -31.30 8.53 34.96
N GLN A 133 -32.57 8.37 34.61
CA GLN A 133 -33.64 8.53 35.60
C GLN A 133 -34.09 7.21 36.23
N LYS A 134 -34.02 6.09 35.49
CA LYS A 134 -34.50 4.79 35.98
C LYS A 134 -33.41 3.90 36.54
N PHE A 135 -32.16 4.09 36.11
CA PHE A 135 -31.07 3.20 36.46
C PHE A 135 -29.95 3.88 37.25
N SER A 136 -29.94 5.21 37.41
CA SER A 136 -28.85 5.91 38.13
C SER A 136 -28.81 5.71 39.65
N VAL A 137 -29.86 5.16 40.29
CA VAL A 137 -29.92 4.95 41.76
C VAL A 137 -30.73 3.68 42.13
N ASP A 138 -30.17 2.84 43.01
CA ASP A 138 -30.78 1.72 43.77
C ASP A 138 -31.39 0.51 43.02
N TRP A 139 -31.17 0.37 41.71
CA TRP A 139 -31.64 -0.83 40.98
C TRP A 139 -30.68 -2.02 41.13
N GLN A 140 -31.24 -3.22 41.38
CA GLN A 140 -30.54 -4.52 41.33
C GLN A 140 -31.43 -5.54 40.61
N PRO A 141 -30.87 -6.52 39.89
CA PRO A 141 -31.65 -7.56 39.23
C PRO A 141 -32.46 -8.39 40.24
N GLY A 142 -33.70 -8.70 39.89
CA GLY A 142 -34.56 -9.56 40.70
C GLY A 142 -34.04 -11.00 40.72
N LYS A 143 -34.17 -11.69 41.87
CA LYS A 143 -33.96 -13.15 41.91
C LYS A 143 -35.01 -13.81 40.99
N LYS A 144 -34.57 -14.60 39.99
CA LYS A 144 -35.46 -15.43 39.14
C LYS A 144 -36.44 -16.19 40.05
N LYS A 145 -37.70 -15.74 40.10
CA LYS A 145 -38.82 -16.48 40.72
C LYS A 145 -39.55 -17.19 39.58
N ASP A 146 -39.74 -18.50 39.73
CA ASP A 146 -40.52 -19.41 38.86
C ASP A 146 -41.21 -18.72 37.67
N GLY A 147 -40.51 -18.67 36.53
CA GLY A 147 -41.08 -18.34 35.22
C GLY A 147 -41.49 -16.89 34.95
N LYS A 148 -41.20 -15.90 35.82
CA LYS A 148 -41.47 -14.48 35.52
C LYS A 148 -40.20 -13.73 35.07
N VAL A 149 -40.25 -13.17 33.86
CA VAL A 149 -39.20 -12.33 33.27
C VAL A 149 -39.04 -11.04 34.09
N ASP A 150 -37.80 -10.70 34.45
CA ASP A 150 -37.48 -9.43 35.09
C ASP A 150 -37.47 -8.31 34.04
N THR A 151 -38.66 -7.77 33.77
CA THR A 151 -38.88 -6.74 32.74
C THR A 151 -37.99 -5.51 32.93
N VAL A 152 -37.59 -5.18 34.17
CA VAL A 152 -36.74 -4.01 34.43
C VAL A 152 -35.30 -4.27 33.99
N THR A 153 -34.76 -5.44 34.33
CA THR A 153 -33.44 -5.90 33.87
C THR A 153 -33.42 -6.03 32.35
N GLU A 154 -34.44 -6.63 31.75
CA GLU A 154 -34.55 -6.73 30.30
C GLU A 154 -34.64 -5.36 29.62
N THR A 155 -35.38 -4.41 30.20
CA THR A 155 -35.43 -3.03 29.67
C THR A 155 -34.05 -2.38 29.67
N PHE A 156 -33.26 -2.57 30.73
CA PHE A 156 -31.89 -2.06 30.80
C PHE A 156 -31.01 -2.66 29.70
N ILE A 157 -31.04 -3.99 29.55
CA ILE A 157 -30.28 -4.71 28.52
C ILE A 157 -30.64 -4.19 27.12
N GLN A 158 -31.93 -4.06 26.80
CA GLN A 158 -32.35 -3.54 25.49
C GLN A 158 -31.93 -2.07 25.28
N ALA A 159 -31.98 -1.24 26.33
CA ALA A 159 -31.56 0.16 26.25
C ALA A 159 -30.04 0.30 26.04
N VAL A 160 -29.22 -0.52 26.72
CA VAL A 160 -27.76 -0.53 26.52
C VAL A 160 -27.40 -1.05 25.14
N ASN A 161 -28.05 -2.10 24.65
CA ASN A 161 -27.84 -2.61 23.29
C ASN A 161 -28.25 -1.59 22.21
N LEU A 162 -29.35 -0.85 22.41
CA LEU A 162 -29.72 0.25 21.52
C LEU A 162 -28.65 1.35 21.53
N LEU A 163 -28.14 1.73 22.71
CA LEU A 163 -27.08 2.72 22.83
C LEU A 163 -25.79 2.25 22.15
N TRP A 164 -25.44 0.96 22.30
CA TRP A 164 -24.30 0.34 21.63
C TRP A 164 -24.42 0.43 20.11
N ASN A 165 -25.52 -0.03 19.52
CA ASN A 165 -25.75 0.03 18.08
C ASN A 165 -25.66 1.47 17.54
N LEU A 166 -26.19 2.46 18.29
CA LEU A 166 -26.13 3.86 17.91
C LEU A 166 -24.72 4.46 18.04
N CYS A 167 -23.94 4.07 19.06
CA CYS A 167 -22.54 4.51 19.21
C CYS A 167 -21.64 3.90 18.13
N GLU A 168 -21.79 2.62 17.81
CA GLU A 168 -20.99 1.90 16.81
C GLU A 168 -21.19 2.47 15.39
N ASN A 169 -22.35 3.08 15.11
CA ASN A 169 -22.70 3.57 13.77
C ASN A 169 -22.75 5.10 13.66
N ASN A 170 -22.53 5.87 14.73
CA ASN A 170 -22.66 7.33 14.69
C ASN A 170 -21.84 8.07 15.76
N ASP A 171 -20.78 8.76 15.33
CA ASP A 171 -19.86 9.52 16.20
C ASP A 171 -20.53 10.63 17.02
N LYS A 172 -21.65 11.20 16.55
CA LYS A 172 -22.37 12.23 17.33
C LYS A 172 -22.94 11.62 18.60
N VAL A 173 -23.36 10.35 18.56
CA VAL A 173 -23.86 9.62 19.73
C VAL A 173 -22.75 9.36 20.72
N VAL A 174 -21.55 9.03 20.24
CA VAL A 174 -20.34 8.88 21.07
C VAL A 174 -20.00 10.21 21.78
N LYS A 175 -20.07 11.34 21.08
CA LYS A 175 -19.89 12.67 21.70
C LYS A 175 -20.97 12.98 22.74
N ILE A 176 -22.22 12.58 22.51
CA ILE A 176 -23.30 12.70 23.50
C ILE A 176 -23.02 11.81 24.71
N PHE A 177 -22.58 10.57 24.50
CA PHE A 177 -22.21 9.63 25.57
C PHE A 177 -21.17 10.24 26.52
N ASN A 178 -20.13 10.89 25.97
CA ASN A 178 -19.10 11.60 26.73
C ASN A 178 -19.67 12.79 27.49
N ARG A 179 -20.36 13.69 26.79
CA ARG A 179 -20.93 14.92 27.38
C ARG A 179 -21.90 14.62 28.52
N GLU A 180 -22.69 13.56 28.38
CA GLU A 180 -23.69 13.17 29.36
C GLU A 180 -23.12 12.36 30.53
N GLY A 181 -21.82 12.00 30.52
CA GLY A 181 -21.16 11.25 31.59
C GLY A 181 -21.69 9.82 31.75
N LEU A 182 -22.14 9.19 30.65
CA LEU A 182 -22.78 7.87 30.71
C LEU A 182 -21.82 6.75 31.12
N ALA A 183 -20.53 6.87 30.79
CA ALA A 183 -19.49 5.92 31.20
C ALA A 183 -19.46 5.68 32.72
N GLU A 184 -19.52 6.76 33.51
CA GLU A 184 -19.47 6.68 34.98
C GLU A 184 -20.73 6.02 35.57
N ILE A 185 -21.88 6.21 34.91
CA ILE A 185 -23.15 5.63 35.33
C ILE A 185 -23.17 4.14 35.00
N ILE A 186 -22.85 3.79 33.75
CA ILE A 186 -23.01 2.44 33.21
C ILE A 186 -21.94 1.48 33.75
N SER A 187 -20.70 1.94 33.96
CA SER A 187 -19.60 1.10 34.47
C SER A 187 -19.87 0.49 35.85
N ARG A 188 -20.76 1.08 36.66
CA ARG A 188 -21.16 0.54 37.98
C ARG A 188 -21.87 -0.81 37.88
N PHE A 189 -22.50 -1.09 36.73
CA PHE A 189 -23.23 -2.33 36.48
C PHE A 189 -22.34 -3.46 35.95
N LEU A 190 -21.03 -3.23 35.79
CA LEU A 190 -20.04 -4.27 35.47
C LEU A 190 -19.71 -5.20 36.65
N ASN A 191 -20.24 -4.94 37.86
CA ASN A 191 -20.03 -5.82 39.00
C ASN A 191 -20.81 -7.14 38.82
N ILE A 192 -20.10 -8.16 38.34
CA ILE A 192 -20.67 -9.47 37.96
C ILE A 192 -21.29 -10.20 39.16
N GLU A 193 -20.77 -10.03 40.38
CA GLU A 193 -21.34 -10.65 41.58
C GLU A 193 -22.75 -10.11 41.90
N THR A 194 -23.04 -8.88 41.49
CA THR A 194 -24.33 -8.21 41.74
C THR A 194 -25.27 -8.33 40.55
N TYR A 195 -24.77 -8.07 39.34
CA TYR A 195 -25.60 -7.91 38.15
C TYR A 195 -25.60 -9.11 37.21
N GLY A 196 -24.63 -10.03 37.35
CA GLY A 196 -24.47 -11.18 36.48
C GLY A 196 -23.91 -10.86 35.09
N VAL A 197 -23.56 -11.90 34.34
CA VAL A 197 -22.92 -11.77 33.01
C VAL A 197 -23.87 -11.23 31.96
N ALA A 198 -25.15 -11.59 32.01
CA ALA A 198 -26.16 -11.12 31.04
C ALA A 198 -26.31 -9.59 31.01
N VAL A 199 -26.05 -8.90 32.14
CA VAL A 199 -26.05 -7.43 32.22
C VAL A 199 -24.67 -6.86 31.82
N ALA A 200 -23.59 -7.49 32.28
CA ALA A 200 -22.23 -7.03 32.01
C ALA A 200 -21.84 -7.12 30.52
N LEU A 201 -22.40 -8.08 29.77
CA LEU A 201 -22.03 -8.34 28.38
C LEU A 201 -22.40 -7.18 27.43
N PRO A 202 -23.67 -6.70 27.35
CA PRO A 202 -24.03 -5.49 26.59
C PRO A 202 -23.20 -4.26 26.96
N ILE A 203 -22.85 -4.12 28.25
CA ILE A 203 -22.04 -2.99 28.72
C ILE A 203 -20.63 -3.08 28.17
N ALA A 204 -20.02 -4.27 28.20
CA ALA A 204 -18.69 -4.48 27.65
C ALA A 204 -18.66 -4.28 26.13
N GLN A 205 -19.72 -4.67 25.40
CA GLN A 205 -19.88 -4.37 23.96
C GLN A 205 -19.93 -2.87 23.69
N LEU A 206 -20.76 -2.14 24.46
CA LEU A 206 -20.82 -0.68 24.38
C LEU A 206 -19.44 -0.05 24.64
N PHE A 207 -18.74 -0.45 25.71
CA PHE A 207 -17.42 0.08 26.03
C PHE A 207 -16.38 -0.25 24.96
N ASN A 208 -16.43 -1.44 24.37
CA ASN A 208 -15.51 -1.80 23.29
C ASN A 208 -15.66 -0.83 22.11
N ALA A 209 -16.90 -0.53 21.71
CA ALA A 209 -17.19 0.42 20.63
C ALA A 209 -16.85 1.88 21.00
N VAL A 210 -17.20 2.35 22.19
CA VAL A 210 -16.95 3.77 22.53
C VAL A 210 -15.49 4.08 22.84
N THR A 211 -14.70 3.09 23.24
CA THR A 211 -13.26 3.30 23.54
C THR A 211 -12.37 3.25 22.31
N GLU A 212 -12.88 2.76 21.19
CA GLU A 212 -12.20 2.75 19.90
C GLU A 212 -11.98 4.19 19.40
N ASP A 213 -10.73 4.54 19.12
CA ASP A 213 -10.26 5.85 18.65
C ASP A 213 -10.84 7.08 19.38
N ASN A 214 -11.07 6.93 20.69
CA ASN A 214 -11.70 7.95 21.49
C ASN A 214 -10.88 8.36 22.72
N PRO A 215 -10.00 9.37 22.61
CA PRO A 215 -9.18 9.83 23.72
C PRO A 215 -9.99 10.53 24.83
N ASP A 216 -11.20 11.02 24.51
CA ASP A 216 -12.04 11.79 25.43
C ASP A 216 -12.90 10.91 26.35
N VAL A 217 -12.93 9.57 26.15
CA VAL A 217 -14.03 8.71 26.62
C VAL A 217 -14.08 8.42 28.12
N VAL A 218 -13.14 8.86 28.96
CA VAL A 218 -13.22 8.52 30.39
C VAL A 218 -12.76 9.64 31.30
N GLY A 219 -13.71 10.21 32.06
CA GLY A 219 -13.41 11.08 33.21
C GLY A 219 -12.64 10.38 34.36
N ASN A 220 -12.42 9.05 34.26
CA ASN A 220 -11.64 8.24 35.19
C ASN A 220 -11.15 6.91 34.54
N ILE A 221 -10.18 6.99 33.62
CA ILE A 221 -9.61 5.82 32.91
C ILE A 221 -9.15 4.74 33.89
N GLU A 222 -8.46 5.12 34.98
CA GLU A 222 -7.90 4.17 35.97
C GLU A 222 -8.97 3.28 36.62
N GLN A 223 -10.14 3.85 36.97
CA GLN A 223 -11.24 3.08 37.55
C GLN A 223 -11.84 2.11 36.53
N LEU A 224 -11.98 2.53 35.27
CA LEU A 224 -12.52 1.69 34.21
C LEU A 224 -11.57 0.54 33.89
N GLU A 225 -10.27 0.82 33.78
CA GLU A 225 -9.22 -0.20 33.62
C GLU A 225 -9.29 -1.24 34.74
N SER A 226 -9.35 -0.79 36.01
CA SER A 226 -9.45 -1.69 37.15
C SER A 226 -10.69 -2.60 37.11
N LEU A 227 -11.83 -2.10 36.64
CA LEU A 227 -13.05 -2.90 36.51
C LEU A 227 -12.90 -3.99 35.44
N PHE A 228 -12.35 -3.67 34.26
CA PHE A 228 -12.15 -4.65 33.21
C PHE A 228 -11.01 -5.62 33.52
N GLU A 229 -9.93 -5.19 34.18
CA GLU A 229 -8.87 -6.11 34.64
C GLU A 229 -9.40 -7.16 35.62
N ARG A 230 -10.36 -6.80 36.49
CA ARG A 230 -11.03 -7.76 37.38
C ARG A 230 -11.86 -8.79 36.63
N ILE A 231 -12.46 -8.40 35.49
CA ILE A 231 -13.19 -9.32 34.61
C ILE A 231 -12.21 -10.30 33.97
N VAL A 232 -11.11 -9.80 33.42
CA VAL A 232 -10.09 -10.65 32.76
C VAL A 232 -9.48 -11.67 33.74
N THR A 233 -9.15 -11.23 34.96
CA THR A 233 -8.50 -12.07 35.98
C THR A 233 -9.48 -12.94 36.78
N GLY A 234 -10.79 -12.77 36.60
CA GLY A 234 -11.82 -13.54 37.30
C GLY A 234 -11.83 -15.02 36.91
N THR A 235 -11.99 -15.90 37.90
CA THR A 235 -11.94 -17.38 37.72
C THR A 235 -13.28 -18.09 37.99
N SER A 236 -14.37 -17.34 38.23
CA SER A 236 -15.54 -17.88 38.93
C SER A 236 -16.71 -18.32 38.07
N GLN A 237 -16.65 -18.28 36.73
CA GLN A 237 -17.78 -18.66 35.87
C GLN A 237 -17.34 -19.48 34.65
N ASP A 238 -17.62 -20.79 34.67
CA ASP A 238 -17.50 -21.65 33.49
C ASP A 238 -18.67 -21.38 32.54
N GLY A 239 -18.40 -20.85 31.35
CA GLY A 239 -19.42 -20.61 30.33
C GLY A 239 -18.92 -19.77 29.16
N ILE A 240 -19.56 -19.89 28.00
CA ILE A 240 -19.16 -19.13 26.81
C ILE A 240 -19.41 -17.63 26.96
N GLN A 241 -20.51 -17.23 27.60
CA GLN A 241 -20.82 -15.82 27.86
C GLN A 241 -19.74 -15.15 28.71
N TRP A 242 -19.18 -15.87 29.70
CA TRP A 242 -18.06 -15.39 30.50
C TRP A 242 -16.80 -15.20 29.64
N LYS A 243 -16.44 -16.19 28.83
CA LYS A 243 -15.29 -16.08 27.92
C LYS A 243 -15.45 -14.92 26.94
N TYR A 244 -16.64 -14.74 26.37
CA TYR A 244 -16.91 -13.61 25.47
C TYR A 244 -16.76 -12.26 26.19
N LEU A 245 -17.28 -12.17 27.42
CA LEU A 245 -17.09 -10.99 28.27
C LEU A 245 -15.61 -10.71 28.57
N GLN A 246 -14.79 -11.74 28.79
CA GLN A 246 -13.34 -11.57 28.96
C GLN A 246 -12.66 -11.06 27.68
N ILE A 247 -13.06 -11.53 26.50
CA ILE A 247 -12.51 -11.03 25.23
C ILE A 247 -12.88 -9.56 25.02
N LEU A 248 -14.13 -9.17 25.30
CA LEU A 248 -14.55 -7.76 25.26
C LEU A 248 -13.76 -6.91 26.25
N ALA A 249 -13.52 -7.41 27.46
CA ALA A 249 -12.70 -6.73 28.45
C ALA A 249 -11.26 -6.52 27.96
N ILE A 250 -10.67 -7.50 27.29
CA ILE A 250 -9.33 -7.38 26.67
C ILE A 250 -9.36 -6.31 25.58
N GLY A 251 -10.36 -6.31 24.69
CA GLY A 251 -10.52 -5.30 23.64
C GLY A 251 -10.58 -3.88 24.21
N VAL A 252 -11.44 -3.65 25.21
CA VAL A 252 -11.52 -2.36 25.93
C VAL A 252 -10.19 -1.95 26.54
N LEU A 253 -9.51 -2.86 27.23
CA LEU A 253 -8.21 -2.55 27.86
C LEU A 253 -7.14 -2.18 26.83
N LEU A 254 -7.12 -2.84 25.67
CA LEU A 254 -6.20 -2.50 24.58
C LEU A 254 -6.55 -1.13 23.96
N ASN A 255 -7.84 -0.85 23.74
CA ASN A 255 -8.31 0.44 23.23
C ASN A 255 -7.93 1.60 24.17
N LEU A 256 -8.11 1.43 25.48
CA LEU A 256 -7.70 2.42 26.49
C LEU A 256 -6.18 2.67 26.51
N LYS A 257 -5.38 1.70 26.08
CA LYS A 257 -3.92 1.84 25.90
C LYS A 257 -3.52 2.32 24.49
N GLN A 258 -4.48 2.67 23.63
CA GLN A 258 -4.28 3.06 22.23
C GLN A 258 -3.52 1.99 21.43
N GLY A 259 -3.80 0.71 21.68
CA GLY A 259 -3.11 -0.40 21.02
C GLY A 259 -1.65 -0.60 21.41
N GLN A 260 -1.08 0.25 22.28
CA GLN A 260 0.34 0.19 22.64
C GLN A 260 0.64 -0.95 23.62
N LEU A 261 1.09 -2.08 23.08
CA LEU A 261 1.56 -3.26 23.82
C LEU A 261 2.60 -2.96 24.90
N SER A 262 3.46 -1.96 24.68
CA SER A 262 4.50 -1.52 25.63
C SER A 262 3.92 -1.01 26.96
N LYS A 263 2.65 -0.59 26.97
CA LYS A 263 1.92 -0.17 28.18
C LYS A 263 1.26 -1.34 28.93
N VAL A 264 1.26 -2.54 28.37
CA VAL A 264 0.69 -3.74 28.99
C VAL A 264 1.78 -4.51 29.74
N SER A 265 1.52 -4.91 30.98
CA SER A 265 2.49 -5.71 31.73
C SER A 265 2.67 -7.10 31.11
N PRO A 266 3.88 -7.70 31.12
CA PRO A 266 4.10 -9.03 30.52
C PRO A 266 3.18 -10.13 31.07
N ASN A 267 2.86 -10.07 32.37
CA ASN A 267 1.94 -11.02 32.99
C ASN A 267 0.51 -10.86 32.47
N HIS A 268 0.02 -9.61 32.36
CA HIS A 268 -1.31 -9.33 31.81
C HIS A 268 -1.38 -9.74 30.35
N PHE A 269 -0.35 -9.42 29.56
CA PHE A 269 -0.28 -9.81 28.15
C PHE A 269 -0.35 -11.33 27.97
N SER A 270 0.41 -12.09 28.77
CA SER A 270 0.36 -13.56 28.76
C SER A 270 -1.04 -14.09 29.09
N THR A 271 -1.71 -13.51 30.10
CA THR A 271 -3.11 -13.85 30.43
C THR A 271 -4.07 -13.54 29.27
N TYR A 272 -3.90 -12.38 28.61
CA TYR A 272 -4.75 -12.00 27.48
C TYR A 272 -4.65 -13.03 26.36
N VAL A 273 -3.42 -13.38 25.97
CA VAL A 273 -3.20 -14.37 24.91
C VAL A 273 -3.77 -15.75 25.28
N GLN A 274 -3.61 -16.20 26.52
CA GLN A 274 -4.17 -17.48 26.97
C GLN A 274 -5.71 -17.51 26.84
N ILE A 275 -6.39 -16.43 27.21
CA ILE A 275 -7.85 -16.33 27.10
C ILE A 275 -8.27 -16.34 25.63
N VAL A 276 -7.64 -15.52 24.79
CA VAL A 276 -7.91 -15.45 23.35
C VAL A 276 -7.71 -16.82 22.69
N VAL A 277 -6.58 -17.49 22.98
CA VAL A 277 -6.31 -18.85 22.47
C VAL A 277 -7.36 -19.86 22.96
N SER A 278 -7.82 -19.75 24.21
CA SER A 278 -8.84 -20.65 24.75
C SER A 278 -10.18 -20.54 24.00
N VAL A 279 -10.53 -19.34 23.50
CA VAL A 279 -11.74 -19.07 22.71
C VAL A 279 -11.57 -19.54 21.27
N LEU A 280 -10.41 -19.26 20.67
CA LEU A 280 -10.08 -19.74 19.32
C LEU A 280 -9.99 -21.26 19.25
N SER A 281 -9.74 -21.96 20.36
CA SER A 281 -9.68 -23.42 20.41
C SER A 281 -11.07 -24.09 20.43
N ILE A 282 -12.17 -23.33 20.50
CA ILE A 282 -13.53 -23.86 20.41
C ILE A 282 -13.86 -24.21 18.95
N ASN A 283 -14.30 -25.45 18.71
CA ASN A 283 -14.73 -25.90 17.37
C ASN A 283 -16.19 -25.45 17.12
N HIS A 284 -16.35 -24.29 16.48
CA HIS A 284 -17.67 -23.72 16.20
C HIS A 284 -18.48 -24.57 15.20
N LEU A 285 -17.85 -25.26 14.25
CA LEU A 285 -18.56 -26.12 13.28
C LEU A 285 -19.22 -27.30 13.99
N GLU A 286 -18.54 -27.90 14.97
CA GLU A 286 -19.11 -28.98 15.77
C GLU A 286 -20.26 -28.48 16.67
N GLU A 287 -20.15 -27.28 17.23
CA GLU A 287 -21.27 -26.67 17.99
C GLU A 287 -22.48 -26.41 17.09
N ILE A 288 -22.26 -25.85 15.88
CA ILE A 288 -23.32 -25.66 14.88
C ILE A 288 -23.95 -27.00 14.50
N ARG A 289 -23.13 -28.01 14.26
CA ARG A 289 -23.58 -29.35 13.89
C ARG A 289 -24.50 -29.94 14.95
N LYS A 290 -24.10 -29.89 16.23
CA LYS A 290 -24.92 -30.38 17.36
C LYS A 290 -26.31 -29.74 17.40
N ILE A 291 -26.43 -28.44 17.16
CA ILE A 291 -27.73 -27.75 17.11
C ILE A 291 -28.54 -28.18 15.89
N THR A 292 -27.90 -28.26 14.72
CA THR A 292 -28.62 -28.62 13.48
C THR A 292 -29.10 -30.08 13.43
N GLU A 293 -28.49 -30.98 14.21
CA GLU A 293 -28.94 -32.37 14.36
C GLU A 293 -30.13 -32.53 15.31
N ARG A 294 -30.55 -31.46 16.03
CA ARG A 294 -31.77 -31.49 16.86
C ARG A 294 -33.03 -31.53 15.99
N GLY A 295 -33.92 -32.48 16.27
CA GLY A 295 -35.21 -32.62 15.57
C GLY A 295 -36.08 -31.35 15.62
N ASP A 296 -36.01 -30.60 16.71
CA ASP A 296 -36.77 -29.35 16.92
C ASP A 296 -36.29 -28.21 16.02
N PHE A 297 -35.01 -28.23 15.60
CA PHE A 297 -34.43 -27.24 14.70
C PHE A 297 -34.79 -27.56 13.22
N ILE A 298 -34.83 -28.84 12.86
CA ILE A 298 -35.13 -29.32 11.49
C ILE A 298 -36.60 -29.15 11.13
N ASN A 299 -37.51 -29.40 12.08
CA ASN A 299 -38.95 -29.42 11.88
C ASN A 299 -39.60 -28.04 12.05
N GLY A 300 -38.86 -26.94 11.89
CA GLY A 300 -39.28 -25.58 12.21
C GLY A 300 -40.80 -25.36 12.13
N LYS A 301 -41.47 -25.36 13.29
CA LYS A 301 -42.93 -25.23 13.45
C LYS A 301 -43.80 -25.95 12.38
N GLU A 302 -43.41 -27.12 11.87
CA GLU A 302 -44.35 -27.96 11.13
C GLU A 302 -45.28 -28.67 12.12
N GLU A 303 -46.56 -28.37 11.98
CA GLU A 303 -47.64 -29.01 12.73
C GLU A 303 -47.54 -30.54 12.58
N ASN A 304 -47.42 -31.25 13.70
CA ASN A 304 -47.73 -32.67 13.76
C ASN A 304 -49.24 -32.89 13.54
N GLY A 305 -49.64 -32.79 12.28
CA GLY A 305 -50.93 -33.19 11.76
C GLY A 305 -50.82 -34.51 10.99
N SER A 306 -50.25 -35.57 11.60
CA SER A 306 -50.52 -36.96 11.21
C SER A 306 -49.91 -37.96 12.20
N SER A 307 -50.68 -38.28 13.24
CA SER A 307 -50.51 -39.53 13.97
C SER A 307 -50.98 -40.68 13.07
N ASN A 308 -50.04 -41.38 12.43
CA ASN A 308 -50.28 -42.73 11.94
C ASN A 308 -50.10 -43.70 13.12
N GLY A 309 -51.18 -44.40 13.45
CA GLY A 309 -51.26 -45.24 14.65
C GLY A 309 -50.31 -46.43 14.62
N ASN A 310 -49.72 -46.72 15.78
CA ASN A 310 -49.81 -48.04 16.39
C ASN A 310 -49.45 -47.97 17.88
N GLY A 311 -50.29 -48.60 18.70
CA GLY A 311 -50.36 -48.39 20.13
C GLY A 311 -49.19 -48.92 20.94
N HIS A 312 -48.96 -48.27 22.09
CA HIS A 312 -48.59 -48.90 23.35
C HIS A 312 -49.05 -48.02 24.52
N ASN A 313 -49.53 -48.65 25.60
CA ASN A 313 -50.08 -48.01 26.79
C ASN A 313 -48.98 -47.25 27.56
N GLY A 314 -49.10 -45.92 27.62
CA GLY A 314 -48.38 -45.02 28.53
C GLY A 314 -49.29 -43.82 28.83
N ALA A 315 -49.26 -43.30 30.06
CA ALA A 315 -50.12 -42.21 30.50
C ALA A 315 -50.03 -41.00 29.55
N VAL A 316 -51.18 -40.48 29.11
CA VAL A 316 -51.27 -39.28 28.26
C VAL A 316 -51.01 -38.06 29.14
N PRO A 317 -50.00 -37.23 28.84
CA PRO A 317 -49.73 -36.01 29.61
C PRO A 317 -50.90 -35.03 29.46
N SER A 318 -51.13 -34.22 30.50
CA SER A 318 -52.17 -33.19 30.46
C SER A 318 -51.78 -32.05 29.49
N LYS A 319 -52.76 -31.34 28.91
CA LYS A 319 -52.51 -30.22 27.98
C LYS A 319 -51.59 -29.13 28.57
N ASP A 320 -51.62 -28.94 29.89
CA ASP A 320 -50.76 -27.97 30.57
C ASP A 320 -49.31 -28.49 30.70
N GLU A 321 -49.10 -29.80 30.83
CA GLU A 321 -47.78 -30.44 30.84
C GLU A 321 -47.14 -30.44 29.44
N GLU A 322 -47.92 -30.70 28.38
CA GLU A 322 -47.45 -30.60 26.98
C GLU A 322 -46.97 -29.18 26.64
N VAL A 323 -47.76 -28.15 26.98
CA VAL A 323 -47.38 -26.74 26.75
C VAL A 323 -46.15 -26.34 27.58
N SER A 324 -46.03 -26.82 28.81
CA SER A 324 -44.85 -26.54 29.64
C SER A 324 -43.56 -27.19 29.11
N MET A 325 -43.66 -28.41 28.55
CA MET A 325 -42.55 -29.09 27.89
C MET A 325 -42.15 -28.38 26.60
N GLU A 326 -43.11 -27.98 25.76
CA GLU A 326 -42.83 -27.20 24.53
C GLU A 326 -42.13 -25.86 24.84
N VAL A 327 -42.60 -25.11 25.85
CA VAL A 327 -41.99 -23.83 26.26
C VAL A 327 -40.56 -24.03 26.80
N SER A 328 -40.31 -25.10 27.55
CA SER A 328 -38.96 -25.42 28.04
C SER A 328 -38.01 -25.84 26.91
N VAL A 329 -38.50 -26.56 25.91
CA VAL A 329 -37.69 -26.98 24.75
C VAL A 329 -37.32 -25.77 23.88
N VAL A 330 -38.26 -24.84 23.67
CA VAL A 330 -37.99 -23.59 22.92
C VAL A 330 -36.96 -22.71 23.66
N ALA A 331 -37.11 -22.52 24.97
CA ALA A 331 -36.17 -21.71 25.76
C ALA A 331 -34.75 -22.30 25.76
N THR A 332 -34.61 -23.63 25.80
CA THR A 332 -33.28 -24.28 25.72
C THR A 332 -32.66 -24.15 24.33
N LEU A 333 -33.45 -24.18 23.26
CA LEU A 333 -32.94 -23.96 21.91
C LEU A 333 -32.48 -22.50 21.69
N GLU A 334 -33.24 -21.53 22.21
CA GLU A 334 -32.87 -20.11 22.16
C GLU A 334 -31.55 -19.84 22.89
N GLU A 335 -31.36 -20.41 24.08
CA GLU A 335 -30.11 -20.31 24.85
C GLU A 335 -28.92 -20.95 24.12
N GLU A 336 -29.11 -22.11 23.49
CA GLU A 336 -28.07 -22.75 22.68
C GLU A 336 -27.70 -21.93 21.43
N LEU A 337 -28.68 -21.35 20.74
CA LEU A 337 -28.45 -20.47 19.60
C LEU A 337 -27.69 -19.21 20.00
N GLU A 338 -28.07 -18.58 21.11
CA GLU A 338 -27.37 -17.43 21.67
C GLU A 338 -25.92 -17.79 22.05
N ASN A 339 -25.71 -18.97 22.64
CA ASN A 339 -24.37 -19.45 22.97
C ASN A 339 -23.49 -19.64 21.73
N ILE A 340 -24.01 -20.17 20.61
CA ILE A 340 -23.25 -20.23 19.34
C ILE A 340 -22.92 -18.83 18.82
N MET A 341 -23.88 -17.91 18.83
CA MET A 341 -23.61 -16.53 18.41
C MET A 341 -22.52 -15.88 19.27
N ASN A 342 -22.53 -16.13 20.59
CA ASN A 342 -21.47 -15.70 21.50
C ASN A 342 -20.12 -16.37 21.21
N VAL A 343 -20.07 -17.66 20.84
CA VAL A 343 -18.83 -18.31 20.36
C VAL A 343 -18.28 -17.57 19.15
N LEU A 344 -19.12 -17.35 18.12
CA LEU A 344 -18.70 -16.75 16.86
C LEU A 344 -18.22 -15.31 17.08
N ASN A 345 -18.98 -14.49 17.81
CA ASN A 345 -18.59 -13.12 18.13
C ASN A 345 -17.29 -13.05 18.95
N ALA A 346 -17.13 -13.94 19.95
CA ALA A 346 -15.90 -14.00 20.73
C ALA A 346 -14.70 -14.39 19.85
N GLN A 347 -14.88 -15.29 18.88
CA GLN A 347 -13.83 -15.66 17.93
C GLN A 347 -13.52 -14.54 16.94
N ILE A 348 -14.52 -13.84 16.41
CA ILE A 348 -14.34 -12.68 15.53
C ILE A 348 -13.53 -11.59 16.24
N LEU A 349 -13.93 -11.21 17.47
CA LEU A 349 -13.21 -10.20 18.24
C LEU A 349 -11.80 -10.66 18.63
N SER A 350 -11.63 -11.93 18.98
CA SER A 350 -10.31 -12.54 19.24
C SER A 350 -9.35 -12.40 18.05
N LEU A 351 -9.86 -12.66 16.84
CA LEU A 351 -9.08 -12.53 15.61
C LEU A 351 -8.82 -11.08 15.24
N THR A 352 -9.77 -10.18 15.49
CA THR A 352 -9.61 -8.74 15.26
C THR A 352 -8.52 -8.18 16.17
N ILE A 353 -8.54 -8.52 17.46
CA ILE A 353 -7.48 -8.17 18.42
C ILE A 353 -6.13 -8.67 17.89
N PHE A 354 -6.01 -9.95 17.51
CA PHE A 354 -4.76 -10.45 16.96
C PHE A 354 -4.35 -9.74 15.67
N SER A 355 -5.28 -9.50 14.75
CA SER A 355 -5.00 -8.83 13.48
C SER A 355 -4.41 -7.44 13.71
N ASN A 356 -4.97 -6.66 14.64
CA ASN A 356 -4.46 -5.33 15.00
C ASN A 356 -3.07 -5.40 15.64
N LEU A 357 -2.77 -6.47 16.41
CA LEU A 357 -1.43 -6.70 16.97
C LEU A 357 -0.39 -7.14 15.92
N LEU A 358 -0.86 -7.65 14.77
CA LEU A 358 -0.05 -8.07 13.63
C LEU A 358 0.12 -6.96 12.59
N CYS A 359 -0.66 -5.88 12.65
CA CYS A 359 -0.50 -4.73 11.76
C CYS A 359 0.76 -3.94 12.15
N THR A 360 1.63 -3.70 11.18
CA THR A 360 2.68 -2.68 11.25
C THR A 360 2.07 -1.35 10.78
N ASP A 361 2.40 -0.22 11.42
CA ASP A 361 1.79 1.12 11.22
C ASP A 361 1.82 1.68 9.76
N ASP A 362 2.29 0.90 8.78
CA ASP A 362 2.29 1.23 7.35
C ASP A 362 0.88 1.22 6.71
N ASP A 363 -0.13 0.65 7.38
CA ASP A 363 -1.53 0.57 6.89
C ASP A 363 -2.47 1.63 7.52
N VAL A 364 -1.96 2.61 8.29
CA VAL A 364 -2.80 3.70 8.80
C VAL A 364 -3.15 4.61 7.63
N GLU A 365 -4.36 4.45 7.10
CA GLU A 365 -5.03 5.38 6.20
C GLU A 365 -4.89 6.80 6.79
N ASP A 366 -4.08 7.66 6.16
CA ASP A 366 -3.90 9.06 6.56
C ASP A 366 -5.17 9.83 6.20
N ASP A 367 -6.17 9.69 7.08
CA ASP A 367 -7.50 10.27 6.99
C ASP A 367 -7.48 11.76 7.42
N SER A 368 -6.58 12.53 6.82
CA SER A 368 -6.47 13.97 7.01
C SER A 368 -6.81 14.73 5.72
N GLU A 369 -8.08 14.64 5.30
CA GLU A 369 -8.67 15.59 4.37
C GLU A 369 -8.61 17.00 4.96
N SER A 370 -7.65 17.80 4.49
CA SER A 370 -7.74 19.26 4.54
C SER A 370 -7.87 19.80 3.12
N GLU A 371 -9.08 20.25 2.80
CA GLU A 371 -9.39 21.02 1.60
C GLU A 371 -8.59 22.34 1.61
N GLU A 372 -7.45 22.39 0.93
CA GLU A 372 -6.92 23.65 0.41
C GLU A 372 -6.90 23.65 -1.12
N SER A 373 -7.61 24.62 -1.67
CA SER A 373 -7.76 24.87 -3.10
C SER A 373 -6.41 25.18 -3.76
N VAL A 374 -5.96 24.32 -4.69
CA VAL A 374 -4.76 24.57 -5.49
C VAL A 374 -5.13 24.88 -6.94
N THR A 375 -4.84 26.11 -7.34
CA THR A 375 -4.84 26.59 -8.72
C THR A 375 -3.71 25.96 -9.53
N ASP A 376 -4.05 25.44 -10.72
CA ASP A 376 -3.21 25.00 -11.85
C ASP A 376 -1.72 24.70 -11.60
N PHE A 377 -1.42 23.41 -11.45
CA PHE A 377 -0.07 22.85 -11.50
C PHE A 377 0.24 22.29 -12.90
N ASN A 378 1.17 22.95 -13.61
CA ASN A 378 1.85 22.42 -14.79
C ASN A 378 3.31 22.12 -14.43
N GLY A 379 3.66 20.85 -14.38
CA GLY A 379 4.93 20.38 -14.94
C GLY A 379 6.12 20.09 -14.03
N ASP A 380 5.94 19.91 -12.72
CA ASP A 380 6.96 19.29 -11.86
C ASP A 380 6.72 17.78 -11.76
N VAL A 381 7.62 16.99 -12.33
CA VAL A 381 7.79 15.58 -11.95
C VAL A 381 8.73 15.60 -10.76
N GLU A 382 8.15 15.74 -9.57
CA GLU A 382 8.82 15.38 -8.33
C GLU A 382 9.35 13.95 -8.50
N ASN A 383 10.69 13.81 -8.43
CA ASN A 383 11.26 12.55 -8.01
C ASN A 383 10.69 12.28 -6.62
N ALA A 384 9.81 11.29 -6.52
CA ALA A 384 9.54 10.63 -5.26
C ALA A 384 10.89 10.19 -4.69
N THR A 385 11.43 11.00 -3.79
CA THR A 385 12.42 10.54 -2.84
C THR A 385 11.74 9.44 -2.07
N MET A 386 12.06 8.18 -2.40
CA MET A 386 12.08 7.15 -1.37
C MET A 386 13.12 7.64 -0.38
N GLU A 387 12.65 8.38 0.63
CA GLU A 387 13.36 8.47 1.88
C GLU A 387 13.54 7.01 2.31
N MET A 388 14.79 6.55 2.25
CA MET A 388 15.21 5.48 3.13
C MET A 388 15.07 6.08 4.52
N ASP A 389 13.88 5.97 5.08
CA ASP A 389 13.71 6.12 6.52
C ASP A 389 14.68 5.11 7.14
N GLU A 390 15.53 5.61 8.03
CA GLU A 390 16.53 4.79 8.69
C GLU A 390 15.78 3.81 9.59
N GLY A 391 15.59 2.60 9.05
CA GLY A 391 14.94 1.44 9.65
C GLY A 391 14.78 1.49 11.16
N TRP A 392 13.59 1.87 11.59
CA TRP A 392 13.02 1.26 12.77
C TRP A 392 12.74 -0.18 12.36
N ASN A 393 13.40 -1.13 13.01
CA ASN A 393 13.11 -2.54 12.81
C ASN A 393 11.60 -2.75 12.98
N ASN A 394 10.89 -3.01 11.87
CA ASN A 394 9.52 -3.53 11.79
C ASN A 394 9.44 -4.98 12.33
N ALA A 395 10.11 -5.24 13.45
CA ALA A 395 10.09 -6.53 14.11
C ALA A 395 8.97 -6.50 15.15
N MET A 396 7.97 -7.36 14.94
CA MET A 396 7.12 -7.86 16.02
C MET A 396 7.97 -8.13 17.26
N SER A 397 7.50 -7.73 18.44
CA SER A 397 8.26 -7.94 19.67
C SER A 397 8.61 -9.44 19.80
N PRO A 398 9.84 -9.80 20.19
CA PRO A 398 10.24 -11.20 20.32
C PRO A 398 9.30 -12.02 21.21
N GLU A 399 8.70 -11.38 22.22
CA GLU A 399 7.71 -11.97 23.11
C GLU A 399 6.40 -12.30 22.39
N VAL A 400 5.89 -11.40 21.53
CA VAL A 400 4.69 -11.62 20.72
C VAL A 400 4.96 -12.72 19.69
N HIS A 401 6.14 -12.71 19.06
CA HIS A 401 6.56 -13.73 18.09
C HIS A 401 6.64 -15.13 18.73
N GLU A 402 7.35 -15.27 19.86
CA GLU A 402 7.46 -16.55 20.58
C GLU A 402 6.08 -17.08 20.99
N ILE A 403 5.18 -16.21 21.46
CA ILE A 403 3.83 -16.62 21.87
C ILE A 403 3.02 -17.09 20.65
N ILE A 404 3.05 -16.38 19.53
CA ILE A 404 2.31 -16.78 18.31
C ILE A 404 2.75 -18.16 17.82
N VAL A 405 4.06 -18.39 17.79
CA VAL A 405 4.64 -19.68 17.34
C VAL A 405 4.31 -20.79 18.33
N THR A 406 4.53 -20.59 19.63
CA THR A 406 4.27 -21.59 20.68
C THR A 406 2.80 -21.94 20.80
N GLN A 407 1.91 -20.98 20.56
CA GLN A 407 0.48 -21.21 20.63
C GLN A 407 -0.11 -21.81 19.36
N ASN A 408 0.64 -22.06 18.28
CA ASN A 408 0.13 -22.60 17.01
C ASN A 408 -1.09 -21.83 16.47
N LEU A 409 -0.97 -20.50 16.38
CA LEU A 409 -2.05 -19.64 15.88
C LEU A 409 -2.47 -20.03 14.45
N LYS A 410 -1.49 -20.35 13.58
CA LYS A 410 -1.71 -20.80 12.20
C LYS A 410 -2.70 -21.95 12.07
N GLY A 411 -2.55 -23.01 12.88
CA GLY A 411 -3.42 -24.18 12.82
C GLY A 411 -4.87 -23.83 13.18
N ARG A 412 -5.05 -22.91 14.14
CA ARG A 412 -6.39 -22.42 14.52
C ARG A 412 -7.02 -21.57 13.43
N LEU A 413 -6.24 -20.74 12.73
CA LEU A 413 -6.74 -19.96 11.59
C LEU A 413 -7.24 -20.86 10.47
N VAL A 414 -6.50 -21.93 10.14
CA VAL A 414 -6.94 -22.94 9.16
C VAL A 414 -8.29 -23.54 9.55
N GLU A 415 -8.50 -23.86 10.84
CA GLU A 415 -9.81 -24.34 11.33
C GLU A 415 -10.92 -23.28 11.20
N LYS A 416 -10.62 -21.98 11.33
CA LYS A 416 -11.64 -20.91 11.24
C LYS A 416 -12.06 -20.55 9.82
N VAL A 417 -11.24 -20.87 8.83
CA VAL A 417 -11.54 -20.60 7.42
C VAL A 417 -12.42 -21.69 6.79
N GLN A 418 -12.57 -22.85 7.45
CA GLN A 418 -13.32 -24.01 6.95
C GLN A 418 -14.76 -23.66 6.54
N GLN A 419 -15.19 -24.25 5.43
CA GLN A 419 -16.55 -24.10 4.92
C GLN A 419 -17.54 -24.97 5.70
N LEU A 420 -18.80 -24.53 5.70
CA LEU A 420 -19.91 -25.29 6.25
C LEU A 420 -20.41 -26.35 5.27
N ASP A 421 -20.70 -27.55 5.76
CA ASP A 421 -21.32 -28.60 4.96
C ASP A 421 -22.66 -28.15 4.35
N LYS A 422 -22.86 -28.46 3.06
CA LYS A 422 -24.08 -28.11 2.30
C LYS A 422 -25.37 -28.57 2.99
N ASN A 423 -25.33 -29.72 3.65
CA ASN A 423 -26.49 -30.25 4.39
C ASN A 423 -26.83 -29.37 5.60
N ILE A 424 -25.82 -28.92 6.35
CA ILE A 424 -26.01 -28.08 7.53
C ILE A 424 -26.51 -26.70 7.11
N PHE A 425 -25.97 -26.14 6.02
CA PHE A 425 -26.47 -24.87 5.45
C PHE A 425 -27.96 -24.94 5.10
N ASN A 426 -28.39 -26.01 4.43
CA ASN A 426 -29.80 -26.21 4.06
C ASN A 426 -30.74 -26.32 5.27
N VAL A 427 -30.22 -26.69 6.45
CA VAL A 427 -31.00 -26.70 7.68
C VAL A 427 -31.02 -25.31 8.31
N LEU A 428 -29.87 -24.62 8.39
CA LEU A 428 -29.77 -23.26 8.93
C LEU A 428 -30.61 -22.25 8.15
N SER A 429 -30.68 -22.38 6.82
CA SER A 429 -31.40 -21.44 5.95
C SER A 429 -32.93 -21.48 6.11
N LYS A 430 -33.47 -22.45 6.86
CA LYS A 430 -34.91 -22.57 7.13
C LYS A 430 -35.43 -21.64 8.21
N ASN A 431 -34.55 -21.05 9.02
CA ASN A 431 -34.94 -20.17 10.13
C ASN A 431 -34.02 -18.94 10.21
N GLU A 432 -34.57 -17.81 10.64
CA GLU A 432 -33.87 -16.53 10.79
C GLU A 432 -32.64 -16.62 11.69
N ALA A 433 -32.74 -17.31 12.84
CA ALA A 433 -31.60 -17.51 13.74
C ALA A 433 -30.46 -18.31 13.07
N GLY A 434 -30.80 -19.25 12.20
CA GLY A 434 -29.81 -20.00 11.42
C GLY A 434 -29.14 -19.14 10.32
N LEU A 435 -29.90 -18.24 9.69
CA LEU A 435 -29.34 -17.24 8.76
C LEU A 435 -28.41 -16.26 9.48
N GLN A 436 -28.71 -15.88 10.73
CA GLN A 436 -27.82 -15.04 11.54
C GLN A 436 -26.52 -15.76 11.90
N ILE A 437 -26.58 -17.03 12.31
CA ILE A 437 -25.39 -17.87 12.52
C ILE A 437 -24.56 -17.95 11.24
N PHE A 438 -25.20 -18.13 10.09
CA PHE A 438 -24.51 -18.16 8.80
C PHE A 438 -23.78 -16.84 8.51
N ARG A 439 -24.43 -15.69 8.71
CA ARG A 439 -23.77 -14.37 8.53
C ARG A 439 -22.57 -14.19 9.44
N LEU A 440 -22.70 -14.56 10.73
CA LEU A 440 -21.59 -14.51 11.68
C LEU A 440 -20.46 -15.46 11.30
N LEU A 441 -20.76 -16.67 10.82
CA LEU A 441 -19.76 -17.62 10.36
C LEU A 441 -19.01 -17.09 9.13
N THR A 442 -19.72 -16.47 8.18
CA THR A 442 -19.10 -15.81 7.03
C THR A 442 -18.17 -14.69 7.48
N ASN A 443 -18.59 -13.85 8.45
CA ASN A 443 -17.73 -12.81 9.02
C ASN A 443 -16.49 -13.40 9.70
N LEU A 444 -16.66 -14.44 10.53
CA LEU A 444 -15.56 -15.15 11.18
C LEU A 444 -14.53 -15.65 10.17
N ARG A 445 -14.97 -16.26 9.06
CA ARG A 445 -14.08 -16.73 7.99
C ARG A 445 -13.32 -15.58 7.35
N SER A 446 -13.98 -14.45 7.04
CA SER A 446 -13.33 -13.24 6.50
C SER A 446 -12.30 -12.65 7.46
N THR A 447 -12.64 -12.48 8.74
CA THR A 447 -11.73 -11.97 9.77
C THR A 447 -10.53 -12.91 9.98
N ALA A 448 -10.76 -14.23 9.94
CA ALA A 448 -9.69 -15.22 10.03
C ALA A 448 -8.71 -15.12 8.86
N LEU A 449 -9.20 -14.93 7.63
CA LEU A 449 -8.37 -14.74 6.44
C LEU A 449 -7.50 -13.48 6.55
N LEU A 450 -8.08 -12.36 7.00
CA LEU A 450 -7.33 -11.11 7.23
C LEU A 450 -6.22 -11.30 8.28
N CYS A 451 -6.56 -11.89 9.44
CA CYS A 451 -5.58 -12.19 10.47
C CYS A 451 -4.48 -13.14 9.94
N PHE A 452 -4.82 -14.09 9.08
CA PHE A 452 -3.86 -15.01 8.49
C PHE A 452 -2.94 -14.33 7.47
N GLN A 453 -3.47 -13.43 6.65
CA GLN A 453 -2.67 -12.59 5.76
C GLN A 453 -1.62 -11.79 6.55
N ASN A 454 -2.04 -11.10 7.62
CA ASN A 454 -1.13 -10.29 8.44
C ASN A 454 -0.08 -11.17 9.15
N LEU A 455 -0.49 -12.36 9.60
CA LEU A 455 0.43 -13.35 10.18
C LEU A 455 1.49 -13.80 9.18
N VAL A 456 1.10 -14.06 7.92
CA VAL A 456 2.04 -14.44 6.85
C VAL A 456 2.99 -13.29 6.55
N GLY A 457 2.54 -12.04 6.55
CA GLY A 457 3.41 -10.87 6.37
C GLY A 457 4.51 -10.77 7.42
N CYS A 458 4.17 -11.04 8.69
CA CYS A 458 5.07 -10.88 9.83
C CYS A 458 6.08 -12.01 10.03
N LEU A 459 5.73 -13.26 9.69
CA LEU A 459 6.56 -14.43 10.02
C LEU A 459 7.53 -14.81 8.90
N GLU A 460 8.65 -15.43 9.28
CA GLU A 460 9.50 -16.16 8.33
C GLU A 460 8.81 -17.46 7.87
N ILE A 461 9.19 -17.96 6.69
CA ILE A 461 8.57 -19.17 6.16
C ILE A 461 8.82 -20.40 7.04
N THR A 462 9.95 -20.44 7.73
CA THR A 462 10.32 -21.48 8.69
C THR A 462 9.30 -21.58 9.83
N ASP A 463 8.89 -20.45 10.40
CA ASP A 463 7.89 -20.37 11.47
C ASP A 463 6.47 -20.68 10.98
N LEU A 464 6.19 -20.38 9.71
CA LEU A 464 4.96 -20.81 9.03
C LEU A 464 4.87 -22.33 8.82
N GLY A 465 5.97 -23.07 8.96
CA GLY A 465 6.03 -24.54 8.77
C GLY A 465 6.77 -24.97 7.50
N GLY A 466 7.47 -24.03 6.85
CA GLY A 466 8.25 -24.25 5.64
C GLY A 466 7.38 -24.36 4.38
N LEU A 467 8.03 -24.74 3.28
CA LEU A 467 7.41 -24.80 1.96
C LEU A 467 6.21 -25.76 1.90
N VAL A 468 6.33 -26.95 2.49
CA VAL A 468 5.28 -27.98 2.44
C VAL A 468 3.98 -27.50 3.07
N GLU A 469 4.04 -26.85 4.23
CA GLU A 469 2.85 -26.36 4.93
C GLU A 469 2.23 -25.19 4.18
N THR A 470 3.04 -24.23 3.73
CA THR A 470 2.54 -23.07 2.96
C THR A 470 1.95 -23.48 1.61
N GLU A 471 2.51 -24.48 0.93
CA GLU A 471 1.93 -25.06 -0.29
C GLU A 471 0.59 -25.75 0.00
N GLY A 472 0.50 -26.47 1.13
CA GLY A 472 -0.74 -27.10 1.58
C GLY A 472 -1.86 -26.09 1.82
N ILE A 473 -1.55 -24.99 2.53
CA ILE A 473 -2.48 -23.89 2.79
C ILE A 473 -2.91 -23.21 1.48
N PHE A 474 -1.94 -22.89 0.62
CA PHE A 474 -2.21 -22.26 -0.68
C PHE A 474 -3.12 -23.16 -1.53
N SER A 475 -2.80 -24.45 -1.66
CA SER A 475 -3.58 -25.41 -2.44
C SER A 475 -5.02 -25.57 -1.91
N ALA A 476 -5.17 -25.73 -0.59
CA ALA A 476 -6.49 -25.85 0.04
C ALA A 476 -7.37 -24.61 -0.22
N SER A 477 -6.77 -23.41 -0.21
CA SER A 477 -7.49 -22.16 -0.44
C SER A 477 -7.98 -21.97 -1.89
N ILE A 478 -7.34 -22.60 -2.90
CA ILE A 478 -7.77 -22.53 -4.31
C ILE A 478 -9.12 -23.21 -4.51
N SER A 479 -9.31 -24.39 -3.92
CA SER A 479 -10.59 -25.12 -4.04
C SER A 479 -11.74 -24.30 -3.48
N VAL A 480 -11.52 -23.66 -2.31
CA VAL A 480 -12.49 -22.76 -1.69
C VAL A 480 -12.72 -21.53 -2.56
N LEU A 481 -11.66 -20.92 -3.11
CA LEU A 481 -11.76 -19.74 -3.97
C LEU A 481 -12.67 -19.98 -5.17
N PHE A 482 -12.49 -21.10 -5.88
CA PHE A 482 -13.27 -21.41 -7.06
C PHE A 482 -14.76 -21.63 -6.72
N GLU A 483 -15.04 -22.34 -5.63
CA GLU A 483 -16.42 -22.53 -5.17
C GLU A 483 -17.10 -21.21 -4.79
N GLU A 484 -16.41 -20.37 -4.01
CA GLU A 484 -16.92 -19.05 -3.60
C GLU A 484 -17.14 -18.14 -4.82
N ALA A 485 -16.20 -18.12 -5.77
CA ALA A 485 -16.33 -17.30 -6.99
C ALA A 485 -17.45 -17.79 -7.92
N SER A 486 -17.69 -19.10 -8.00
CA SER A 486 -18.71 -19.66 -8.90
C SER A 486 -20.14 -19.22 -8.55
N GLY A 487 -20.40 -18.81 -7.30
CA GLY A 487 -21.72 -18.36 -6.84
C GLY A 487 -22.84 -19.40 -7.02
N ALA A 488 -22.51 -20.69 -7.21
CA ALA A 488 -23.47 -21.71 -7.63
C ALA A 488 -24.53 -22.04 -6.57
N LEU A 489 -24.30 -21.65 -5.31
CA LEU A 489 -25.24 -21.79 -4.19
C LEU A 489 -25.36 -20.45 -3.44
N PRO A 490 -26.49 -20.16 -2.77
CA PRO A 490 -26.68 -18.93 -2.00
C PRO A 490 -25.66 -18.71 -0.87
N GLN A 491 -24.99 -19.77 -0.43
CA GLN A 491 -23.91 -19.73 0.57
C GLN A 491 -22.55 -19.27 -0.01
N PHE A 492 -22.45 -19.15 -1.33
CA PHE A 492 -21.25 -18.77 -2.08
C PHE A 492 -21.47 -17.42 -2.78
N GLY A 493 -20.39 -16.80 -3.25
CA GLY A 493 -20.42 -15.47 -3.89
C GLY A 493 -20.23 -14.31 -2.92
N ASN A 494 -19.72 -14.58 -1.70
CA ASN A 494 -19.38 -13.51 -0.77
C ASN A 494 -18.08 -12.84 -1.20
N SER A 495 -18.15 -11.58 -1.57
CA SER A 495 -17.00 -10.83 -2.07
C SER A 495 -15.88 -10.66 -1.04
N ASN A 496 -16.21 -10.48 0.25
CA ASN A 496 -15.22 -10.32 1.32
C ASN A 496 -14.44 -11.62 1.56
N LEU A 497 -15.06 -12.79 1.35
CA LEU A 497 -14.34 -14.07 1.41
C LEU A 497 -13.39 -14.25 0.23
N ILE A 498 -13.84 -13.91 -0.98
CA ILE A 498 -12.99 -13.99 -2.19
C ILE A 498 -11.79 -13.04 -2.05
N GLU A 499 -12.02 -11.82 -1.57
CA GLU A 499 -10.97 -10.85 -1.27
C GLU A 499 -10.01 -11.37 -0.19
N GLY A 500 -10.51 -11.90 0.93
CA GLY A 500 -9.68 -12.47 1.99
C GLY A 500 -8.82 -13.65 1.52
N ILE A 501 -9.40 -14.56 0.71
CA ILE A 501 -8.67 -15.72 0.17
C ILE A 501 -7.57 -15.26 -0.80
N THR A 502 -7.91 -14.36 -1.72
CA THR A 502 -6.93 -13.83 -2.69
C THR A 502 -5.84 -13.00 -1.99
N SER A 503 -6.16 -12.28 -0.92
CA SER A 503 -5.17 -11.52 -0.15
C SER A 503 -4.19 -12.43 0.61
N LEU A 504 -4.70 -13.50 1.24
CA LEU A 504 -3.85 -14.53 1.87
C LEU A 504 -2.94 -15.22 0.84
N GLN A 505 -3.49 -15.62 -0.31
CA GLN A 505 -2.72 -16.22 -1.39
C GLN A 505 -1.64 -15.25 -1.92
N ARG A 506 -1.97 -13.96 -2.08
CA ARG A 506 -0.99 -12.94 -2.45
C ARG A 506 0.15 -12.85 -1.43
N ALA A 507 -0.16 -12.80 -0.14
CA ALA A 507 0.87 -12.73 0.91
C ALA A 507 1.80 -13.95 0.92
N ILE A 508 1.24 -15.16 0.75
CA ILE A 508 2.05 -16.40 0.64
C ILE A 508 2.92 -16.37 -0.62
N MET A 509 2.34 -15.96 -1.76
CA MET A 509 3.08 -15.85 -3.03
C MET A 509 4.24 -14.86 -2.92
N GLN A 510 4.02 -13.72 -2.27
CA GLN A 510 5.06 -12.72 -2.02
C GLN A 510 6.21 -13.32 -1.20
N LYS A 511 5.91 -14.02 -0.09
CA LYS A 511 6.95 -14.72 0.70
C LYS A 511 7.75 -15.73 -0.12
N TRP A 512 7.09 -16.48 -1.02
CA TRP A 512 7.79 -17.39 -1.91
C TRP A 512 8.71 -16.66 -2.90
N THR A 513 8.29 -15.50 -3.41
CA THR A 513 9.10 -14.73 -4.38
C THR A 513 10.31 -14.03 -3.75
N GLU A 514 10.24 -13.64 -2.48
CA GLU A 514 11.32 -12.95 -1.74
C GLU A 514 12.48 -13.89 -1.40
N ASP A 515 12.20 -15.16 -1.08
CA ASP A 515 13.23 -16.12 -0.72
C ASP A 515 13.81 -16.85 -1.95
N SER A 516 15.10 -16.61 -2.22
CA SER A 516 15.84 -17.24 -3.32
C SER A 516 15.96 -18.77 -3.24
N VAL A 517 15.71 -19.38 -2.08
CA VAL A 517 15.85 -20.83 -1.86
C VAL A 517 14.55 -21.59 -2.18
N ILE A 518 13.40 -20.92 -2.07
CA ILE A 518 12.09 -21.55 -2.26
C ILE A 518 11.82 -21.82 -3.74
N LYS A 519 11.44 -23.06 -4.06
CA LYS A 519 11.03 -23.47 -5.40
C LYS A 519 9.79 -24.37 -5.33
N PRO A 520 8.57 -23.84 -5.44
CA PRO A 520 7.35 -24.63 -5.33
C PRO A 520 7.05 -25.40 -6.63
N VAL A 521 7.94 -26.30 -7.04
CA VAL A 521 7.92 -26.94 -8.38
C VAL A 521 6.67 -27.81 -8.59
N GLY A 522 6.08 -28.38 -7.54
CA GLY A 522 4.94 -29.29 -7.64
C GLY A 522 3.62 -28.61 -8.02
N TRP A 523 3.53 -27.29 -7.89
CA TRP A 523 2.27 -26.55 -8.01
C TRP A 523 2.08 -25.82 -9.35
N PHE A 524 3.15 -25.57 -10.10
CA PHE A 524 3.07 -24.84 -11.36
C PHE A 524 2.46 -25.68 -12.50
N ASN A 525 1.17 -25.50 -12.77
CA ASN A 525 0.48 -26.08 -13.91
C ASN A 525 -0.62 -25.14 -14.47
N ALA A 526 -1.09 -25.45 -15.68
CA ALA A 526 -2.08 -24.64 -16.38
C ALA A 526 -3.48 -24.66 -15.73
N GLU A 527 -3.81 -25.74 -15.01
CA GLU A 527 -5.11 -25.88 -14.34
C GLU A 527 -5.24 -24.88 -13.19
N ASN A 528 -4.22 -24.80 -12.33
CA ASN A 528 -4.16 -23.84 -11.22
C ASN A 528 -4.16 -22.39 -11.70
N LEU A 529 -3.39 -22.08 -12.76
CA LEU A 529 -3.35 -20.75 -13.35
C LEU A 529 -4.74 -20.34 -13.90
N ASN A 530 -5.43 -21.28 -14.55
CA ASN A 530 -6.74 -21.01 -15.14
C ASN A 530 -7.83 -20.73 -14.08
N VAL A 531 -7.71 -21.27 -12.86
CA VAL A 531 -8.64 -20.91 -11.76
C VAL A 531 -8.58 -19.41 -11.49
N PHE A 532 -7.39 -18.83 -11.36
CA PHE A 532 -7.23 -17.39 -11.13
C PHE A 532 -7.75 -16.56 -12.29
N CYS A 533 -7.50 -16.98 -13.53
CA CYS A 533 -8.05 -16.33 -14.71
C CYS A 533 -9.60 -16.33 -14.72
N GLN A 534 -10.22 -17.43 -14.30
CA GLN A 534 -11.68 -17.54 -14.20
C GLN A 534 -12.24 -16.66 -13.08
N VAL A 535 -11.60 -16.65 -11.92
CA VAL A 535 -12.02 -15.79 -10.79
C VAL A 535 -11.92 -14.31 -11.20
N TYR A 536 -10.86 -13.92 -11.92
CA TYR A 536 -10.73 -12.56 -12.45
C TYR A 536 -11.88 -12.17 -13.38
N GLN A 537 -12.39 -13.10 -14.20
CA GLN A 537 -13.53 -12.82 -15.10
C GLN A 537 -14.87 -12.70 -14.36
N ILE A 538 -15.00 -13.32 -13.19
CA ILE A 538 -16.25 -13.34 -12.42
C ILE A 538 -16.30 -12.22 -11.38
N ALA A 539 -15.14 -11.80 -10.87
CA ALA A 539 -15.05 -10.79 -9.83
C ALA A 539 -15.48 -9.39 -10.34
N CYS A 540 -16.15 -8.64 -9.47
CA CYS A 540 -16.56 -7.26 -9.75
C CYS A 540 -15.82 -6.24 -8.86
N ILE A 541 -14.84 -6.67 -8.06
CA ILE A 541 -14.13 -5.81 -7.10
C ILE A 541 -12.68 -5.62 -7.53
N SER A 542 -12.24 -4.36 -7.60
CA SER A 542 -10.90 -3.97 -8.04
C SER A 542 -9.78 -4.54 -7.15
N LYS A 543 -9.98 -4.64 -5.82
CA LYS A 543 -9.03 -5.28 -4.89
C LYS A 543 -8.78 -6.76 -5.22
N ILE A 544 -9.82 -7.51 -5.57
CA ILE A 544 -9.70 -8.93 -5.99
C ILE A 544 -8.88 -9.03 -7.29
N HIS A 545 -9.13 -8.16 -8.26
CA HIS A 545 -8.36 -8.11 -9.50
C HIS A 545 -6.88 -7.81 -9.26
N THR A 546 -6.59 -6.85 -8.39
CA THR A 546 -5.22 -6.47 -7.98
C THR A 546 -4.50 -7.66 -7.34
N ASN A 547 -5.17 -8.36 -6.41
CA ASN A 547 -4.61 -9.55 -5.79
C ASN A 547 -4.30 -10.65 -6.81
N ILE A 548 -5.23 -10.94 -7.73
CA ILE A 548 -5.04 -11.97 -8.77
C ILE A 548 -3.87 -11.61 -9.69
N VAL A 549 -3.76 -10.36 -10.11
CA VAL A 549 -2.64 -9.88 -10.93
C VAL A 549 -1.30 -10.13 -10.21
N LYS A 550 -1.20 -9.78 -8.93
CA LYS A 550 0.01 -10.02 -8.13
C LYS A 550 0.29 -11.51 -7.91
N ILE A 551 -0.73 -12.35 -7.70
CA ILE A 551 -0.56 -13.81 -7.58
C ILE A 551 -0.02 -14.40 -8.88
N ILE A 552 -0.62 -14.06 -10.02
CA ILE A 552 -0.18 -14.52 -11.35
C ILE A 552 1.20 -13.95 -11.70
N GLY A 553 1.50 -12.75 -11.23
CA GLY A 553 2.82 -12.14 -11.28
C GLY A 553 3.89 -12.94 -10.57
N GLY A 554 3.67 -13.21 -9.28
CA GLY A 554 4.59 -14.02 -8.48
C GLY A 554 4.75 -15.44 -9.03
N TYR A 555 3.67 -16.01 -9.58
CA TYR A 555 3.70 -17.25 -10.34
C TYR A 555 4.70 -17.16 -11.51
N GLY A 556 4.64 -16.08 -12.30
CA GLY A 556 5.57 -15.78 -13.38
C GLY A 556 7.02 -15.62 -12.91
N VAL A 557 7.26 -14.87 -11.82
CA VAL A 557 8.60 -14.64 -11.26
C VAL A 557 9.24 -15.96 -10.79
N LEU A 558 8.48 -16.82 -10.12
CA LEU A 558 8.99 -18.13 -9.67
C LEU A 558 9.27 -19.08 -10.85
N LEU A 559 8.45 -19.02 -11.90
CA LEU A 559 8.71 -19.74 -13.16
C LEU A 559 9.97 -19.26 -13.87
N ALA A 560 10.18 -17.94 -13.93
CA ALA A 560 11.39 -17.33 -14.48
C ALA A 560 12.64 -17.82 -13.72
N LYS A 561 12.62 -17.75 -12.39
CA LYS A 561 13.71 -18.22 -11.51
C LYS A 561 13.99 -19.72 -11.62
N THR A 562 12.96 -20.55 -11.82
CA THR A 562 13.15 -22.01 -11.96
C THR A 562 13.76 -22.39 -13.30
N ASN A 563 13.38 -21.70 -14.39
CA ASN A 563 13.93 -21.88 -15.74
C ASN A 563 15.44 -21.63 -15.81
N ALA A 564 15.97 -20.70 -15.02
CA ALA A 564 17.40 -20.40 -14.94
C ALA A 564 18.26 -21.55 -14.35
N THR A 565 17.65 -22.52 -13.65
CA THR A 565 18.38 -23.54 -12.86
C THR A 565 18.27 -24.97 -13.37
N ALA A 566 17.32 -25.27 -14.25
CA ALA A 566 17.17 -26.57 -14.89
C ALA A 566 16.85 -26.32 -16.37
N GLY A 567 17.75 -26.74 -17.26
CA GLY A 567 17.70 -26.43 -18.70
C GLY A 567 16.30 -26.54 -19.32
N GLU A 568 16.03 -25.61 -20.25
CA GLU A 568 14.78 -25.38 -21.00
C GLU A 568 13.72 -26.49 -20.95
N SER A 569 12.78 -26.39 -20.01
CA SER A 569 11.54 -27.18 -20.07
C SER A 569 10.51 -26.42 -20.91
N GLU A 570 10.08 -26.99 -22.04
CA GLU A 570 9.03 -26.44 -22.92
C GLU A 570 7.75 -26.08 -22.15
N THR A 571 7.44 -26.85 -21.10
CA THR A 571 6.31 -26.61 -20.20
C THR A 571 6.41 -25.26 -19.47
N VAL A 572 7.61 -24.86 -19.02
CA VAL A 572 7.82 -23.58 -18.33
C VAL A 572 7.64 -22.41 -19.31
N LYS A 573 8.14 -22.52 -20.54
CA LYS A 573 7.92 -21.53 -21.59
C LYS A 573 6.44 -21.36 -21.93
N LEU A 574 5.68 -22.46 -21.97
CA LEU A 574 4.23 -22.42 -22.19
C LEU A 574 3.48 -21.72 -21.05
N LEU A 575 3.82 -22.01 -19.80
CA LEU A 575 3.19 -21.38 -18.64
C LEU A 575 3.55 -19.88 -18.55
N LEU A 576 4.81 -19.50 -18.80
CA LEU A 576 5.21 -18.09 -18.88
C LEU A 576 4.47 -17.34 -20.01
N ALA A 577 4.22 -18.00 -21.14
CA ALA A 577 3.41 -17.43 -22.21
C ALA A 577 1.96 -17.19 -21.77
N GLN A 578 1.35 -18.11 -21.02
CA GLN A 578 0.00 -17.94 -20.47
C GLN A 578 -0.06 -16.79 -19.45
N VAL A 579 0.93 -16.67 -18.57
CA VAL A 579 1.07 -15.54 -17.64
C VAL A 579 1.15 -14.23 -18.40
N GLY A 580 2.03 -14.14 -19.40
CA GLY A 580 2.19 -12.93 -20.21
C GLY A 580 0.93 -12.57 -21.02
N GLU A 581 0.20 -13.56 -21.53
CA GLU A 581 -1.08 -13.34 -22.23
C GLU A 581 -2.15 -12.78 -21.28
N PHE A 582 -2.28 -13.34 -20.08
CA PHE A 582 -3.19 -12.84 -19.05
C PHE A 582 -2.87 -11.40 -18.61
N LEU A 583 -1.60 -11.11 -18.31
CA LEU A 583 -1.19 -9.76 -17.90
C LEU A 583 -1.41 -8.75 -19.02
N LEU A 584 -1.13 -9.12 -20.28
CA LEU A 584 -1.44 -8.29 -21.43
C LEU A 584 -2.94 -8.04 -21.59
N HIS A 585 -3.77 -9.04 -21.34
CA HIS A 585 -5.23 -8.86 -21.32
C HIS A 585 -5.61 -7.83 -20.25
N CYS A 586 -5.11 -7.97 -19.03
CA CYS A 586 -5.38 -7.01 -17.93
C CYS A 586 -4.93 -5.58 -18.25
N VAL A 587 -3.91 -5.41 -19.09
CA VAL A 587 -3.46 -4.08 -19.52
C VAL A 587 -4.27 -3.56 -20.71
N CYS A 588 -4.59 -4.42 -21.68
CA CYS A 588 -5.11 -4.01 -22.99
C CYS A 588 -6.64 -4.05 -23.13
N ASP A 589 -7.37 -4.63 -22.16
CA ASP A 589 -8.84 -4.65 -22.16
C ASP A 589 -9.41 -3.21 -22.13
N PRO A 590 -10.54 -2.90 -22.79
CA PRO A 590 -11.09 -1.55 -22.83
C PRO A 590 -11.50 -1.06 -21.42
N PHE A 591 -10.96 0.09 -21.03
CA PHE A 591 -11.10 0.67 -19.70
C PHE A 591 -12.52 1.06 -19.27
N GLU A 592 -12.91 0.60 -18.08
CA GLU A 592 -13.81 1.30 -17.17
C GLU A 592 -13.01 2.08 -16.10
N LYS A 593 -13.64 3.02 -15.37
CA LYS A 593 -12.95 3.92 -14.41
C LYS A 593 -12.16 3.17 -13.34
N ASP A 594 -12.68 2.05 -12.85
CA ASP A 594 -12.13 1.31 -11.71
C ASP A 594 -11.00 0.33 -12.08
N HIS A 595 -10.65 0.26 -13.37
CA HIS A 595 -9.67 -0.68 -13.93
C HIS A 595 -8.26 -0.08 -14.10
N LEU A 596 -8.12 1.25 -14.02
CA LEU A 596 -6.83 1.94 -14.19
C LEU A 596 -5.76 1.52 -13.15
N PRO A 597 -6.07 1.33 -11.85
CA PRO A 597 -5.11 0.83 -10.87
C PRO A 597 -4.68 -0.62 -11.18
N VAL A 598 -5.63 -1.47 -11.57
CA VAL A 598 -5.36 -2.88 -11.95
C VAL A 598 -4.43 -2.96 -13.16
N ALA A 599 -4.63 -2.11 -14.17
CA ALA A 599 -3.75 -2.05 -15.34
C ALA A 599 -2.34 -1.53 -14.97
N ALA A 600 -2.23 -0.60 -14.02
CA ALA A 600 -0.94 -0.14 -13.50
C ALA A 600 -0.19 -1.28 -12.80
N GLU A 601 -0.90 -2.06 -11.99
CA GLU A 601 -0.37 -3.23 -11.28
C GLU A 601 0.08 -4.34 -12.24
N ALA A 602 -0.71 -4.59 -13.28
CA ALA A 602 -0.39 -5.57 -14.31
C ALA A 602 0.84 -5.15 -15.11
N LEU A 603 1.01 -3.85 -15.39
CA LEU A 603 2.22 -3.32 -16.02
C LEU A 603 3.46 -3.52 -15.13
N ASP A 604 3.37 -3.17 -13.85
CA ASP A 604 4.47 -3.35 -12.90
C ASP A 604 4.89 -4.83 -12.81
N THR A 605 3.89 -5.70 -12.74
CA THR A 605 4.07 -7.15 -12.76
C THR A 605 4.72 -7.67 -14.06
N ILE A 606 4.35 -7.12 -15.23
CA ILE A 606 5.03 -7.45 -16.50
C ILE A 606 6.51 -7.08 -16.42
N PHE A 607 6.83 -5.92 -15.83
CA PHE A 607 8.21 -5.48 -15.69
C PHE A 607 9.00 -6.41 -14.78
N ASP A 608 8.42 -6.89 -13.67
CA ASP A 608 9.08 -7.81 -12.75
C ASP A 608 9.30 -9.21 -13.36
N VAL A 609 8.30 -9.77 -14.04
CA VAL A 609 8.37 -11.14 -14.61
C VAL A 609 9.32 -11.21 -15.81
N PHE A 610 9.36 -10.15 -16.63
CA PHE A 610 10.10 -10.14 -17.89
C PHE A 610 11.26 -9.13 -17.89
N ALA A 611 11.83 -8.80 -16.73
CA ALA A 611 12.97 -7.89 -16.61
C ALA A 611 14.27 -8.45 -17.22
N GLU A 612 14.46 -9.78 -17.20
CA GLU A 612 15.71 -10.44 -17.59
C GLU A 612 15.70 -10.93 -19.06
N ASP A 613 16.88 -10.94 -19.70
CA ASP A 613 17.06 -11.27 -21.13
C ASP A 613 16.75 -12.75 -21.48
N ASP A 614 16.57 -13.61 -20.48
CA ASP A 614 16.41 -15.06 -20.64
C ASP A 614 15.03 -15.49 -21.19
N HIS A 615 14.11 -14.55 -21.40
CA HIS A 615 12.71 -14.82 -21.80
C HIS A 615 12.27 -14.14 -23.10
N ASN A 616 13.24 -13.65 -23.88
CA ASN A 616 13.03 -12.98 -25.17
C ASN A 616 12.15 -13.78 -26.17
N ASP A 617 12.26 -15.11 -26.19
CA ASP A 617 11.44 -15.97 -27.07
C ASP A 617 9.94 -15.89 -26.74
N VAL A 618 9.61 -15.84 -25.45
CA VAL A 618 8.22 -15.74 -24.97
C VAL A 618 7.66 -14.36 -25.29
N LEU A 619 8.45 -13.29 -25.06
CA LEU A 619 8.08 -11.92 -25.40
C LEU A 619 7.78 -11.76 -26.90
N LYS A 620 8.62 -12.36 -27.76
CA LYS A 620 8.43 -12.39 -29.22
C LYS A 620 7.17 -13.13 -29.62
N LYS A 621 6.92 -14.31 -29.03
CA LYS A 621 5.72 -15.10 -29.31
C LYS A 621 4.44 -14.35 -28.95
N LEU A 622 4.46 -13.54 -27.90
CA LEU A 622 3.28 -12.80 -27.41
C LEU A 622 3.02 -11.49 -28.15
N ASP A 623 3.96 -11.02 -28.99
CA ASP A 623 3.95 -9.67 -29.57
C ASP A 623 3.80 -8.59 -28.49
N MET A 624 4.40 -8.83 -27.31
CA MET A 624 4.13 -8.06 -26.09
C MET A 624 4.53 -6.59 -26.25
N ILE A 625 5.72 -6.35 -26.81
CA ILE A 625 6.27 -5.01 -26.97
C ILE A 625 5.41 -4.15 -27.90
N ASP A 626 4.92 -4.70 -29.02
CA ASP A 626 4.12 -3.94 -29.96
C ASP A 626 2.70 -3.67 -29.45
N LYS A 627 2.13 -4.59 -28.67
CA LYS A 627 0.88 -4.36 -27.93
C LYS A 627 1.04 -3.23 -26.90
N LEU A 628 2.10 -3.27 -26.08
CA LEU A 628 2.41 -2.23 -25.10
C LEU A 628 2.71 -0.86 -25.73
N LYS A 629 3.36 -0.83 -26.91
CA LYS A 629 3.56 0.41 -27.70
C LYS A 629 2.25 1.02 -28.17
N LYS A 630 1.32 0.19 -28.69
CA LYS A 630 -0.02 0.65 -29.12
C LYS A 630 -0.85 1.15 -27.93
N PHE A 631 -0.65 0.54 -26.77
CA PHE A 631 -1.32 0.85 -25.53
C PHE A 631 -0.84 2.18 -24.89
N SER A 632 0.46 2.44 -24.88
CA SER A 632 1.10 3.56 -24.17
C SER A 632 0.44 4.95 -24.39
N PRO A 633 0.05 5.35 -25.62
CA PRO A 633 -0.62 6.63 -25.85
C PRO A 633 -2.00 6.71 -25.17
N ASN A 634 -2.76 5.61 -25.19
CA ASN A 634 -4.09 5.55 -24.57
C ASN A 634 -3.97 5.66 -23.05
N TYR A 635 -3.03 4.91 -22.45
CA TYR A 635 -2.75 4.95 -21.02
C TYR A 635 -2.44 6.36 -20.51
N LYS A 636 -1.57 7.09 -21.24
CA LYS A 636 -1.24 8.49 -20.92
C LYS A 636 -2.47 9.40 -20.96
N ARG A 637 -3.36 9.20 -21.94
CA ARG A 637 -4.60 9.98 -22.10
C ARG A 637 -5.59 9.72 -20.97
N PHE A 638 -5.76 8.46 -20.54
CA PHE A 638 -6.65 8.12 -19.43
C PHE A 638 -6.18 8.72 -18.10
N ILE A 639 -4.88 8.62 -17.80
CA ILE A 639 -4.29 9.23 -16.60
C ILE A 639 -4.52 10.75 -16.61
N GLN A 640 -4.35 11.42 -17.76
CA GLN A 640 -4.59 12.86 -17.89
C GLN A 640 -6.05 13.25 -17.64
N ASN A 641 -6.99 12.48 -18.16
CA ASN A 641 -8.43 12.74 -18.01
C ASN A 641 -8.93 12.53 -16.58
N GLN A 642 -8.26 11.69 -15.78
CA GLN A 642 -8.72 11.30 -14.44
C GLN A 642 -7.81 11.84 -13.31
N ARG A 643 -6.90 12.78 -13.59
CA ARG A 643 -5.88 13.30 -12.65
C ARG A 643 -6.41 13.73 -11.27
N ARG A 644 -7.66 14.21 -11.19
CA ARG A 644 -8.28 14.70 -9.96
C ARG A 644 -8.93 13.59 -9.12
N ASP A 645 -9.16 12.43 -9.71
CA ASP A 645 -9.88 11.29 -9.11
C ASP A 645 -8.96 10.09 -8.82
N LEU A 646 -7.62 10.27 -8.85
CA LEU A 646 -6.66 9.16 -8.73
C LEU A 646 -6.45 8.65 -7.29
N GLY A 647 -6.81 9.44 -6.27
CA GLY A 647 -6.69 9.08 -4.86
C GLY A 647 -5.34 8.47 -4.46
N GLU A 648 -5.39 7.42 -3.65
CA GLU A 648 -4.26 6.61 -3.15
C GLU A 648 -3.42 5.93 -4.26
N HIS A 649 -4.00 5.65 -5.43
CA HIS A 649 -3.33 4.91 -6.51
C HIS A 649 -2.41 5.78 -7.38
N ARG A 650 -2.30 7.09 -7.10
CA ARG A 650 -1.54 8.03 -7.92
C ARG A 650 -0.06 7.66 -8.05
N ALA A 651 0.58 7.23 -6.96
CA ALA A 651 2.00 6.88 -6.96
C ALA A 651 2.29 5.69 -7.88
N ILE A 652 1.55 4.57 -7.71
CA ILE A 652 1.69 3.35 -8.50
C ILE A 652 1.47 3.64 -10.00
N ILE A 653 0.44 4.43 -10.34
CA ILE A 653 0.11 4.80 -11.72
C ILE A 653 1.19 5.67 -12.37
N GLN A 654 1.83 6.59 -11.62
CA GLN A 654 2.94 7.39 -12.19
C GLN A 654 4.20 6.54 -12.37
N THR A 655 4.50 5.66 -11.40
CA THR A 655 5.66 4.75 -11.47
C THR A 655 5.54 3.80 -12.65
N SER A 656 4.39 3.13 -12.82
CA SER A 656 4.15 2.22 -13.94
C SER A 656 4.23 2.92 -15.29
N LYS A 657 3.75 4.17 -15.41
CA LYS A 657 3.87 5.00 -16.62
C LYS A 657 5.34 5.30 -16.97
N ALA A 658 6.16 5.63 -15.98
CA ALA A 658 7.58 5.88 -16.18
C ALA A 658 8.30 4.59 -16.62
N ASN A 659 8.01 3.48 -15.93
CA ASN A 659 8.60 2.17 -16.21
C ASN A 659 8.18 1.61 -17.57
N LEU A 660 6.93 1.79 -18.01
CA LEU A 660 6.46 1.38 -19.34
C LEU A 660 7.32 1.96 -20.47
N SER A 661 7.66 3.24 -20.37
CA SER A 661 8.49 3.90 -21.39
C SER A 661 9.92 3.34 -21.40
N ARG A 662 10.46 2.98 -20.22
CA ARG A 662 11.78 2.35 -20.07
C ARG A 662 11.77 0.92 -20.61
N PHE A 663 10.77 0.11 -20.23
CA PHE A 663 10.63 -1.29 -20.62
C PHE A 663 10.54 -1.46 -22.15
N ILE A 664 9.69 -0.65 -22.81
CA ILE A 664 9.59 -0.63 -24.28
C ILE A 664 10.93 -0.27 -24.93
N HIS A 665 11.68 0.66 -24.32
CA HIS A 665 12.95 1.12 -24.85
C HIS A 665 14.06 0.06 -24.68
N VAL A 666 14.13 -0.62 -23.54
CA VAL A 666 15.12 -1.68 -23.28
C VAL A 666 15.00 -2.82 -24.29
N PHE A 667 13.79 -3.36 -24.51
CA PHE A 667 13.59 -4.46 -25.45
C PHE A 667 13.75 -4.06 -26.93
N PHE A 668 13.53 -2.79 -27.28
CA PHE A 668 13.90 -2.26 -28.59
C PHE A 668 15.42 -2.36 -28.84
N HIS A 669 16.25 -2.20 -27.78
CA HIS A 669 17.71 -2.33 -27.87
C HIS A 669 18.19 -3.78 -27.85
N VAL A 670 17.45 -4.72 -27.23
CA VAL A 670 17.78 -6.15 -27.24
C VAL A 670 17.55 -6.78 -28.62
N ASP A 671 16.47 -6.41 -29.32
CA ASP A 671 16.27 -6.83 -30.71
C ASP A 671 17.34 -6.26 -31.66
N LEU A 672 17.79 -5.02 -31.43
CA LEU A 672 18.95 -4.43 -32.12
C LEU A 672 20.26 -5.18 -31.82
N LYS A 673 20.49 -5.65 -30.59
CA LYS A 673 21.64 -6.50 -30.25
C LYS A 673 21.58 -7.84 -31.00
N GLN A 674 20.44 -8.54 -31.00
CA GLN A 674 20.32 -9.84 -31.67
C GLN A 674 20.44 -9.75 -33.21
N GLU A 675 20.04 -8.64 -33.82
CA GLU A 675 20.28 -8.39 -35.25
C GLU A 675 21.75 -8.05 -35.55
N LEU A 676 22.45 -7.31 -34.67
CA LEU A 676 23.88 -7.01 -34.84
C LEU A 676 24.80 -8.22 -34.63
N PHE A 677 24.42 -9.19 -33.79
CA PHE A 677 25.23 -10.39 -33.51
C PHE A 677 24.92 -11.59 -34.42
N LYS A 678 23.93 -11.50 -35.33
CA LYS A 678 23.69 -12.52 -36.37
C LYS A 678 24.59 -12.38 -37.60
N THR A 679 25.33 -11.28 -37.73
CA THR A 679 26.41 -11.18 -38.71
C THR A 679 27.68 -11.77 -38.11
N ASP A 680 27.80 -13.09 -38.21
CA ASP A 680 29.04 -13.82 -37.94
C ASP A 680 30.20 -13.20 -38.74
N ILE A 681 31.32 -13.09 -38.02
CA ILE A 681 32.64 -12.74 -38.54
C ILE A 681 33.09 -13.91 -39.43
N HIS A 682 32.74 -13.85 -40.71
CA HIS A 682 33.53 -14.48 -41.75
C HIS A 682 34.21 -13.38 -42.55
N GLU A 683 35.52 -13.24 -42.34
CA GLU A 683 36.41 -12.58 -43.30
C GLU A 683 36.23 -13.26 -44.66
N PRO A 684 35.78 -12.56 -45.71
CA PRO A 684 35.89 -13.05 -47.06
C PRO A 684 37.10 -12.39 -47.71
N GLU A 685 38.14 -13.19 -47.93
CA GLU A 685 39.02 -12.97 -49.07
C GLU A 685 38.17 -12.97 -50.36
N ASP A 686 38.49 -12.03 -51.25
CA ASP A 686 38.09 -11.99 -52.67
C ASP A 686 36.61 -11.83 -53.03
N ALA A 687 36.16 -10.57 -53.15
CA ALA A 687 35.33 -10.12 -54.29
C ALA A 687 35.23 -8.59 -54.37
N TYR A 688 35.88 -8.01 -55.36
CA TYR A 688 35.64 -6.65 -55.85
C TYR A 688 34.20 -6.51 -56.40
N GLY A 689 33.45 -5.47 -55.99
CA GLY A 689 32.29 -5.00 -56.74
C GLY A 689 31.29 -4.12 -55.97
N GLU A 690 31.42 -2.80 -56.14
CA GLU A 690 30.41 -1.76 -55.88
C GLU A 690 30.10 -1.29 -54.45
N LYS A 691 30.85 -0.24 -54.09
CA LYS A 691 30.66 0.77 -53.04
C LYS A 691 29.18 1.16 -52.79
N ARG A 692 28.64 0.85 -51.61
CA ARG A 692 27.83 1.82 -50.84
C ARG A 692 28.69 2.42 -49.75
N ARG A 693 29.19 3.63 -50.01
CA ARG A 693 29.85 4.49 -49.03
C ARG A 693 28.86 4.80 -47.91
N PHE A 694 29.01 4.21 -46.73
CA PHE A 694 28.77 5.00 -45.52
C PHE A 694 29.80 6.13 -45.57
N VAL A 695 29.33 7.34 -45.78
CA VAL A 695 30.18 8.53 -45.73
C VAL A 695 30.77 8.56 -44.33
N HIS A 696 32.05 8.21 -44.21
CA HIS A 696 32.89 8.61 -43.09
C HIS A 696 32.81 10.14 -43.01
N GLY A 697 31.91 10.63 -42.15
CA GLY A 697 32.01 11.98 -41.63
C GLY A 697 33.36 12.15 -40.95
N GLU A 698 33.93 13.34 -41.07
CA GLU A 698 35.25 13.71 -40.57
C GLU A 698 35.53 13.21 -39.14
N ASN A 699 36.74 12.69 -38.91
CA ASN A 699 37.23 12.14 -37.65
C ASN A 699 37.00 13.15 -36.50
N ALA A 700 35.98 12.95 -35.66
CA ALA A 700 35.54 13.94 -34.66
C ALA A 700 36.67 14.30 -33.69
N GLY A 701 37.51 13.33 -33.32
CA GLY A 701 38.72 13.56 -32.52
C GLY A 701 39.69 14.58 -33.14
N LYS A 702 39.84 14.62 -34.48
CA LYS A 702 40.65 15.64 -35.16
C LYS A 702 40.02 17.02 -35.10
N ILE A 703 38.69 17.11 -35.21
CA ILE A 703 37.94 18.37 -35.10
C ILE A 703 38.07 18.92 -33.68
N ILE A 704 37.89 18.07 -32.67
CA ILE A 704 38.01 18.42 -31.25
C ILE A 704 39.44 18.90 -30.95
N ALA A 705 40.46 18.13 -31.35
CA ALA A 705 41.86 18.53 -31.15
C ALA A 705 42.19 19.86 -31.84
N LYS A 706 41.71 20.07 -33.07
CA LYS A 706 41.89 21.32 -33.81
C LYS A 706 41.20 22.50 -33.11
N HIS A 707 39.95 22.35 -32.69
CA HIS A 707 39.19 23.39 -31.97
C HIS A 707 39.93 23.85 -30.71
N TYR A 708 40.40 22.92 -29.88
CA TYR A 708 41.13 23.26 -28.65
C TYR A 708 42.53 23.84 -28.92
N ASN A 709 43.20 23.44 -30.00
CA ASN A 709 44.47 24.03 -30.43
C ASN A 709 44.31 25.48 -30.94
N GLU A 710 43.18 25.81 -31.56
CA GLU A 710 42.92 27.14 -32.17
C GLU A 710 42.33 28.17 -31.18
N LEU A 711 41.83 27.73 -30.02
CA LEU A 711 41.31 28.61 -28.97
C LEU A 711 42.44 29.44 -28.31
N GLU A 712 42.55 30.73 -28.67
CA GLU A 712 43.46 31.71 -28.05
C GLU A 712 43.24 31.84 -26.53
N GLU A 713 44.33 31.95 -25.76
CA GLU A 713 44.25 32.12 -24.31
C GLU A 713 43.84 33.56 -23.95
N LYS A 714 42.53 33.78 -23.75
CA LYS A 714 42.04 34.99 -23.07
C LYS A 714 42.48 34.93 -21.60
N GLY A 715 43.36 35.85 -21.19
CA GLY A 715 43.96 35.92 -19.85
C GLY A 715 42.96 36.10 -18.70
N VAL A 716 43.42 35.95 -17.44
CA VAL A 716 42.56 36.00 -16.23
C VAL A 716 41.71 37.27 -16.18
N SER A 717 42.26 38.43 -16.53
CA SER A 717 41.53 39.71 -16.54
C SER A 717 40.39 39.77 -17.54
N ALA A 718 40.52 39.10 -18.70
CA ALA A 718 39.44 39.02 -19.69
C ALA A 718 38.34 38.04 -19.25
N ARG A 719 38.69 37.00 -18.48
CA ARG A 719 37.71 36.05 -17.92
C ARG A 719 36.84 36.66 -16.83
N GLN A 720 37.38 37.62 -16.06
CA GLN A 720 36.63 38.38 -15.06
C GLN A 720 35.59 39.33 -15.65
N GLN A 721 35.63 39.58 -16.96
CA GLN A 721 34.69 40.43 -17.69
C GLN A 721 33.68 39.62 -18.53
N SER A 722 33.66 38.28 -18.38
CA SER A 722 32.81 37.39 -19.17
C SER A 722 31.41 37.26 -18.56
N ARG A 723 30.37 37.23 -19.40
CA ARG A 723 28.97 36.98 -18.99
C ARG A 723 28.84 35.72 -18.13
N ILE A 724 29.57 34.66 -18.48
CA ILE A 724 29.48 33.36 -17.80
C ILE A 724 30.49 33.18 -16.65
N LEU A 725 30.94 34.28 -16.01
CA LEU A 725 31.90 34.23 -14.91
C LEU A 725 31.40 33.34 -13.77
N HIS A 726 30.17 33.56 -13.31
CA HIS A 726 29.58 32.83 -12.18
C HIS A 726 29.31 31.37 -12.53
N LEU A 727 28.77 31.07 -13.72
CA LEU A 727 28.68 29.70 -14.26
C LEU A 727 30.03 28.95 -14.21
N ARG A 728 31.12 29.57 -14.70
CA ARG A 728 32.45 28.95 -14.68
C ARG A 728 32.99 28.74 -13.26
N ASN A 729 32.74 29.69 -12.36
CA ASN A 729 33.15 29.56 -10.96
C ASN A 729 32.35 28.47 -10.25
N CYS A 730 31.05 28.36 -10.52
CA CYS A 730 30.18 27.31 -10.00
C CYS A 730 30.60 25.92 -10.50
N ASN A 731 30.82 25.74 -11.81
CA ASN A 731 31.35 24.49 -12.36
C ASN A 731 32.70 24.11 -11.73
N ASN A 732 33.60 25.09 -11.52
CA ASN A 732 34.86 24.86 -10.84
C ASN A 732 34.71 24.52 -9.37
N TRP A 733 33.71 25.08 -8.69
CA TRP A 733 33.40 24.76 -7.29
C TRP A 733 32.88 23.32 -7.19
N ILE A 734 31.90 22.92 -8.02
CA ILE A 734 31.38 21.54 -8.08
C ILE A 734 32.53 20.55 -8.28
N LYS A 735 33.40 20.80 -9.26
CA LYS A 735 34.58 19.96 -9.51
C LYS A 735 35.56 19.94 -8.32
N SER A 736 35.77 21.07 -7.65
CA SER A 736 36.68 21.15 -6.50
C SER A 736 36.15 20.33 -5.33
N THR A 737 34.85 20.41 -5.06
CA THR A 737 34.18 19.65 -4.01
C THR A 737 34.20 18.15 -4.33
N LEU A 738 33.81 17.78 -5.56
CA LEU A 738 33.82 16.39 -6.03
C LEU A 738 35.20 15.74 -5.91
N LEU A 739 36.24 16.39 -6.42
CA LEU A 739 37.60 15.86 -6.34
C LEU A 739 38.11 15.84 -4.90
N SER A 740 37.78 16.84 -4.08
CA SER A 740 38.17 16.87 -2.66
C SER A 740 37.57 15.68 -1.90
N ASP A 741 36.29 15.39 -2.10
CA ASP A 741 35.58 14.29 -1.44
C ASP A 741 36.20 12.94 -1.82
N VAL A 742 36.35 12.66 -3.12
CA VAL A 742 36.92 11.39 -3.58
C VAL A 742 38.39 11.25 -3.20
N ILE A 743 39.19 12.32 -3.23
CA ILE A 743 40.59 12.29 -2.76
C ILE A 743 40.66 11.98 -1.25
N ASN A 744 39.73 12.51 -0.45
CA ASN A 744 39.66 12.20 0.98
C ASN A 744 39.30 10.73 1.21
N GLU A 745 38.34 10.18 0.45
CA GLU A 745 38.02 8.74 0.50
C GLU A 745 39.21 7.87 0.10
N CYS A 746 39.91 8.22 -1.00
CA CYS A 746 41.13 7.53 -1.43
C CYS A 746 42.19 7.57 -0.33
N ARG A 747 42.37 8.72 0.34
CA ARG A 747 43.34 8.92 1.43
C ARG A 747 43.05 8.02 2.62
N GLU A 748 41.79 7.92 3.02
CA GLU A 748 41.39 7.10 4.18
C GLU A 748 41.66 5.61 3.95
N ARG A 749 41.51 5.14 2.70
CA ARG A 749 41.76 3.75 2.33
C ARG A 749 43.24 3.44 2.06
N SER A 750 43.93 4.36 1.40
CA SER A 750 45.25 4.10 0.77
C SER A 750 46.40 4.84 1.42
N GLY A 751 46.11 5.71 2.39
CA GLY A 751 47.11 6.54 3.08
C GLY A 751 47.43 7.83 2.34
N ARG A 752 48.64 8.36 2.57
CA ARG A 752 49.16 9.57 1.94
C ARG A 752 49.97 9.19 0.70
N ASN A 753 50.13 10.14 -0.24
CA ASN A 753 50.88 10.00 -1.49
C ASN A 753 50.13 9.27 -2.63
N LEU A 754 48.92 9.73 -2.90
CA LEU A 754 48.01 9.22 -3.94
C LEU A 754 48.52 9.53 -5.35
N THR A 755 48.26 8.59 -6.27
CA THR A 755 48.50 8.74 -7.71
C THR A 755 47.19 8.94 -8.45
N ILE A 756 47.10 10.02 -9.23
CA ILE A 756 45.90 10.40 -9.98
C ILE A 756 46.20 10.32 -11.49
N LEU A 757 45.26 9.77 -12.27
CA LEU A 757 45.21 9.90 -13.71
C LEU A 757 44.13 10.92 -14.09
N ASP A 758 44.54 12.06 -14.64
CA ASP A 758 43.65 13.10 -15.14
C ASP A 758 43.56 12.97 -16.67
N MET A 759 42.49 12.31 -17.14
CA MET A 759 42.25 12.11 -18.58
C MET A 759 41.36 13.24 -19.11
N CYS A 760 41.64 13.67 -20.33
CA CYS A 760 41.05 14.87 -20.93
C CYS A 760 41.35 16.12 -20.08
N CYS A 761 42.60 16.24 -19.63
CA CYS A 761 43.00 17.28 -18.66
C CYS A 761 42.98 18.71 -19.22
N GLY A 762 42.87 18.85 -20.54
CA GLY A 762 42.94 20.10 -21.26
C GLY A 762 44.17 20.91 -20.87
N LYS A 763 43.99 22.22 -20.67
CA LYS A 763 45.06 23.18 -20.34
C LYS A 763 45.46 23.14 -18.84
N GLY A 764 45.17 22.06 -18.11
CA GLY A 764 45.50 21.91 -16.70
C GLY A 764 44.64 22.76 -15.75
N GLY A 765 43.32 22.81 -15.96
CA GLY A 765 42.39 23.58 -15.11
C GLY A 765 42.24 23.04 -13.69
N ASP A 766 42.57 21.77 -13.48
CA ASP A 766 42.37 21.06 -12.21
C ASP A 766 43.66 20.93 -11.37
N ILE A 767 44.80 21.41 -11.87
CA ILE A 767 46.10 21.42 -11.16
C ILE A 767 45.98 22.00 -9.74
N GLN A 768 45.33 23.16 -9.59
CA GLN A 768 45.17 23.81 -8.27
C GLN A 768 44.28 23.01 -7.32
N LYS A 769 43.40 22.15 -7.83
CA LYS A 769 42.55 21.26 -7.01
C LYS A 769 43.40 20.15 -6.41
N TYR A 770 44.32 19.57 -7.17
CA TYR A 770 45.28 18.58 -6.67
C TYR A 770 46.33 19.18 -5.73
N VAL A 771 46.84 20.39 -6.00
CA VAL A 771 47.82 21.08 -5.13
C VAL A 771 47.27 21.32 -3.72
N LYS A 772 45.98 21.68 -3.60
CA LYS A 772 45.34 21.90 -2.30
C LYS A 772 45.20 20.62 -1.47
N SER A 773 45.21 19.46 -2.12
CA SER A 773 45.11 18.16 -1.46
C SER A 773 46.50 17.65 -1.07
N PHE A 774 46.87 17.83 0.20
CA PHE A 774 48.16 17.37 0.75
C PHE A 774 48.42 15.86 0.67
N SER A 775 47.47 15.07 0.18
CA SER A 775 47.64 13.63 -0.02
C SER A 775 48.11 13.26 -1.42
N VAL A 776 48.06 14.16 -2.41
CA VAL A 776 48.45 13.86 -3.79
C VAL A 776 49.97 13.84 -3.93
N GLY A 777 50.50 12.74 -4.46
CA GLY A 777 51.92 12.47 -4.65
C GLY A 777 52.37 12.57 -6.10
N HIS A 778 51.57 12.01 -7.02
CA HIS A 778 51.85 11.96 -8.45
C HIS A 778 50.58 12.18 -9.27
N VAL A 779 50.67 12.90 -10.40
CA VAL A 779 49.55 13.10 -11.33
C VAL A 779 50.01 12.87 -12.76
N ILE A 780 49.29 12.02 -13.50
CA ILE A 780 49.49 11.79 -14.93
C ILE A 780 48.40 12.56 -15.67
N PHE A 781 48.80 13.51 -16.51
CA PHE A 781 47.92 14.33 -17.32
C PHE A 781 47.90 13.80 -18.75
N ALA A 782 46.71 13.42 -19.25
CA ALA A 782 46.54 12.94 -20.61
C ALA A 782 45.47 13.75 -21.37
N ASP A 783 45.77 14.19 -22.59
CA ASP A 783 44.82 14.87 -23.47
C ASP A 783 45.11 14.58 -24.95
N ILE A 784 44.09 14.71 -25.80
CA ILE A 784 44.23 14.51 -27.25
C ILE A 784 44.98 15.66 -27.92
N ALA A 785 44.89 16.88 -27.37
CA ALA A 785 45.49 18.08 -27.94
C ALA A 785 46.88 18.33 -27.38
N GLN A 786 47.92 18.13 -28.21
CA GLN A 786 49.33 18.37 -27.84
C GLN A 786 49.56 19.77 -27.25
N THR A 787 48.96 20.82 -27.83
CA THR A 787 49.14 22.19 -27.33
C THR A 787 48.50 22.40 -25.95
N SER A 788 47.38 21.73 -25.66
CA SER A 788 46.76 21.74 -24.34
C SER A 788 47.65 21.08 -23.29
N VAL A 789 48.30 19.97 -23.64
CA VAL A 789 49.25 19.26 -22.77
C VAL A 789 50.48 20.13 -22.48
N GLU A 790 51.05 20.79 -23.49
CA GLU A 790 52.17 21.74 -23.31
C GLU A 790 51.78 22.90 -22.39
N GLN A 791 50.59 23.47 -22.57
CA GLN A 791 50.06 24.53 -21.69
C GLN A 791 49.81 24.04 -20.27
N CYS A 792 49.37 22.79 -20.11
CA CYS A 792 49.21 22.13 -18.81
C CYS A 792 50.58 22.01 -18.11
N GLU A 793 51.62 21.61 -18.84
CA GLU A 793 53.00 21.50 -18.35
C GLU A 793 53.59 22.86 -17.93
N ASP A 794 53.36 23.92 -18.72
CA ASP A 794 53.76 25.29 -18.38
C ASP A 794 53.06 25.81 -17.12
N ARG A 795 51.76 25.53 -16.99
CA ARG A 795 50.96 25.91 -15.82
C ARG A 795 51.40 25.16 -14.57
N TYR A 796 51.70 23.87 -14.70
CA TYR A 796 52.28 23.06 -13.63
C TYR A 796 53.65 23.61 -13.21
N SER A 797 54.54 23.90 -14.17
CA SER A 797 55.87 24.45 -13.91
C SER A 797 55.81 25.79 -13.19
N THR A 798 54.87 26.64 -13.56
CA THR A 798 54.62 27.92 -12.89
C THR A 798 54.10 27.73 -11.46
N ALA A 799 53.19 26.78 -11.24
CA ALA A 799 52.69 26.46 -9.90
C ALA A 799 53.79 25.87 -9.00
N ALA A 800 54.62 24.98 -9.55
CA ALA A 800 55.72 24.34 -8.84
C ALA A 800 56.78 25.34 -8.35
N ARG A 801 57.01 26.45 -9.09
CA ARG A 801 57.91 27.54 -8.65
C ARG A 801 57.37 28.36 -7.46
N ARG A 802 56.04 28.35 -7.24
CA ARG A 802 55.37 29.19 -6.23
C ARG A 802 55.00 28.43 -4.96
N GLN A 803 54.92 27.10 -5.01
CA GLN A 803 54.43 26.27 -3.92
C GLN A 803 55.59 25.56 -3.20
N ASN A 804 55.55 25.51 -1.87
CA ASN A 804 56.57 24.79 -1.07
C ASN A 804 56.49 23.26 -1.24
N ARG A 805 55.33 22.74 -1.66
CA ARG A 805 55.09 21.31 -1.88
C ARG A 805 54.27 21.13 -3.15
N MET A 806 54.79 20.33 -4.07
CA MET A 806 54.15 20.00 -5.35
C MET A 806 54.20 18.48 -5.55
N PHE A 807 53.13 17.90 -6.11
CA PHE A 807 53.16 16.52 -6.59
C PHE A 807 54.07 16.42 -7.82
N SER A 808 54.63 15.24 -8.11
CA SER A 808 55.34 15.00 -9.38
C SER A 808 54.33 14.81 -10.51
N ALA A 809 54.66 15.21 -11.73
CA ALA A 809 53.74 15.13 -12.87
C ALA A 809 54.33 14.43 -14.09
N GLU A 810 53.46 13.81 -14.87
CA GLU A 810 53.72 13.26 -16.20
C GLU A 810 52.69 13.82 -17.19
N PHE A 811 53.11 14.12 -18.42
CA PHE A 811 52.29 14.78 -19.44
C PHE A 811 52.31 13.93 -20.71
N ILE A 812 51.12 13.53 -21.18
CA ILE A 812 50.94 12.58 -22.28
C ILE A 812 49.94 13.15 -23.29
N ALA A 813 50.40 13.34 -24.53
CA ALA A 813 49.49 13.58 -25.65
C ALA A 813 49.05 12.24 -26.25
N ALA A 814 47.77 11.92 -26.11
CA ALA A 814 47.19 10.68 -26.58
C ALA A 814 45.67 10.78 -26.79
N ASP A 815 45.18 10.14 -27.84
CA ASP A 815 43.75 9.87 -27.98
C ASP A 815 43.36 8.73 -27.03
N CYS A 816 42.82 9.09 -25.87
CA CYS A 816 42.42 8.16 -24.81
C CYS A 816 41.31 7.18 -25.24
N THR A 817 40.67 7.40 -26.40
CA THR A 817 39.62 6.55 -26.97
C THR A 817 40.15 5.57 -28.02
N LYS A 818 41.42 5.69 -28.43
CA LYS A 818 42.03 4.85 -29.49
C LYS A 818 43.35 4.23 -29.07
N GLU A 819 44.10 4.90 -28.21
CA GLU A 819 45.43 4.47 -27.77
C GLU A 819 45.38 3.90 -26.35
N ARG A 820 46.28 2.95 -26.06
CA ARG A 820 46.40 2.36 -24.72
C ARG A 820 47.34 3.19 -23.86
N LEU A 821 46.81 3.93 -22.89
CA LEU A 821 47.59 4.88 -22.06
C LEU A 821 48.69 4.21 -21.24
N LYS A 822 48.44 2.99 -20.77
CA LYS A 822 49.39 2.24 -19.93
C LYS A 822 50.77 2.05 -20.59
N GLU A 823 50.81 1.99 -21.92
CA GLU A 823 52.02 1.83 -22.71
C GLU A 823 52.81 3.13 -22.88
N LYS A 824 52.16 4.28 -22.62
CA LYS A 824 52.78 5.61 -22.70
C LYS A 824 53.30 6.10 -21.35
N PHE A 825 52.97 5.43 -20.25
CA PHE A 825 53.43 5.80 -18.91
C PHE A 825 54.94 5.59 -18.77
N LYS A 826 55.65 6.51 -18.09
CA LYS A 826 57.05 6.31 -17.69
C LYS A 826 57.22 5.04 -16.85
N ASN A 827 56.22 4.70 -16.04
CA ASN A 827 56.15 3.45 -15.29
C ASN A 827 54.79 2.76 -15.53
N PRO A 828 54.70 1.78 -16.44
CA PRO A 828 53.45 1.06 -16.76
C PRO A 828 52.83 0.30 -15.58
N GLY A 829 53.61 0.01 -14.53
CA GLY A 829 53.16 -0.68 -13.33
C GLY A 829 52.72 0.24 -12.19
N ILE A 830 52.65 1.56 -12.42
CA ILE A 830 52.24 2.50 -11.36
C ILE A 830 50.77 2.26 -10.96
N PRO A 831 50.47 1.98 -9.68
CA PRO A 831 49.10 1.81 -9.25
C PRO A 831 48.41 3.17 -9.16
N ILE A 832 47.25 3.31 -9.80
CA ILE A 832 46.47 4.56 -9.78
C ILE A 832 45.34 4.42 -8.75
N ASP A 833 45.20 5.44 -7.90
CA ASP A 833 44.18 5.50 -6.84
C ASP A 833 42.88 6.11 -7.33
N LEU A 834 42.98 7.10 -8.24
CA LEU A 834 41.88 7.89 -8.76
C LEU A 834 42.08 8.16 -10.24
N VAL A 835 41.09 7.86 -11.07
CA VAL A 835 40.98 8.36 -12.44
C VAL A 835 39.92 9.47 -12.46
N SER A 836 40.28 10.66 -12.95
CA SER A 836 39.40 11.80 -13.11
C SER A 836 39.18 12.07 -14.60
N VAL A 837 37.92 12.18 -15.03
CA VAL A 837 37.55 12.56 -16.40
C VAL A 837 36.47 13.66 -16.35
N GLN A 838 36.90 14.92 -16.42
CA GLN A 838 36.01 16.06 -16.26
C GLN A 838 35.63 16.65 -17.62
N PHE A 839 34.33 16.66 -17.95
CA PHE A 839 33.81 17.18 -19.23
C PHE A 839 34.50 16.60 -20.48
N GLY A 840 34.96 15.35 -20.43
CA GLY A 840 35.66 14.71 -21.55
C GLY A 840 35.12 13.35 -21.97
N PHE A 841 34.41 12.65 -21.09
CA PHE A 841 34.04 11.25 -21.32
C PHE A 841 33.02 11.06 -22.45
N HIS A 842 32.11 12.03 -22.64
CA HIS A 842 31.09 12.00 -23.69
C HIS A 842 31.66 12.02 -25.11
N TYR A 843 32.89 12.48 -25.32
CA TYR A 843 33.54 12.38 -26.63
C TYR A 843 33.83 10.93 -27.04
N SER A 844 33.91 9.99 -26.10
CA SER A 844 34.10 8.56 -26.40
C SER A 844 32.85 7.89 -26.97
N PHE A 845 31.65 8.46 -26.75
CA PHE A 845 30.38 7.91 -27.21
C PHE A 845 30.13 8.08 -28.73
N GLU A 846 31.15 8.49 -29.49
CA GLU A 846 31.16 8.44 -30.96
C GLU A 846 30.95 7.00 -31.46
N SER A 847 31.57 6.01 -30.83
CA SER A 847 31.41 4.58 -31.14
C SER A 847 31.58 3.70 -29.88
N LEU A 848 31.01 2.49 -29.90
CA LEU A 848 31.22 1.50 -28.84
C LEU A 848 32.72 1.22 -28.60
N THR A 849 33.49 1.04 -29.68
CA THR A 849 34.93 0.75 -29.60
C THR A 849 35.73 1.84 -28.88
N GLN A 850 35.33 3.10 -29.03
CA GLN A 850 35.94 4.23 -28.35
C GLN A 850 35.60 4.27 -26.85
N VAL A 851 34.35 3.98 -26.49
CA VAL A 851 33.92 3.86 -25.08
C VAL A 851 34.64 2.71 -24.39
N GLU A 852 34.68 1.53 -25.03
CA GLU A 852 35.38 0.35 -24.50
C GLU A 852 36.87 0.62 -24.29
N LYS A 853 37.53 1.29 -25.24
CA LYS A 853 38.94 1.67 -25.08
C LYS A 853 39.15 2.64 -23.92
N MET A 854 38.24 3.60 -23.74
CA MET A 854 38.31 4.56 -22.65
C MET A 854 38.09 3.88 -21.28
N LEU A 855 37.09 3.01 -21.16
CA LEU A 855 36.84 2.20 -19.96
C LEU A 855 37.98 1.22 -19.67
N GLN A 856 38.58 0.63 -20.70
CA GLN A 856 39.78 -0.19 -20.56
C GLN A 856 40.94 0.64 -20.00
N ASN A 857 41.20 1.84 -20.54
CA ASN A 857 42.24 2.73 -20.02
C ASN A 857 41.98 3.16 -18.57
N ILE A 858 40.73 3.31 -18.17
CA ILE A 858 40.37 3.61 -16.78
C ILE A 858 40.64 2.39 -15.90
N SER A 859 40.04 1.25 -16.24
CA SER A 859 40.09 0.05 -15.39
C SER A 859 41.49 -0.55 -15.34
N ASP A 860 42.22 -0.72 -16.46
CA ASP A 860 43.56 -1.35 -16.49
C ASP A 860 44.59 -0.68 -15.57
N ASN A 861 44.38 0.61 -15.28
CA ASN A 861 45.29 1.44 -14.50
C ASN A 861 44.82 1.66 -13.07
N LEU A 862 43.50 1.62 -12.84
CA LEU A 862 42.91 1.76 -11.52
C LEU A 862 43.16 0.49 -10.68
N LYS A 863 43.60 0.69 -9.44
CA LYS A 863 43.72 -0.42 -8.47
C LYS A 863 42.34 -0.83 -7.93
N TYR A 864 42.22 -2.05 -7.40
CA TYR A 864 41.02 -2.46 -6.67
C TYR A 864 40.78 -1.54 -5.46
N GLY A 865 39.53 -1.11 -5.30
CA GLY A 865 39.10 -0.10 -4.34
C GLY A 865 39.37 1.35 -4.76
N GLY A 866 40.08 1.59 -5.87
CA GLY A 866 40.27 2.91 -6.46
C GLY A 866 38.99 3.42 -7.13
N TYR A 867 38.96 4.72 -7.43
CA TYR A 867 37.75 5.38 -7.94
C TYR A 867 37.94 5.95 -9.35
N PHE A 868 36.87 5.92 -10.13
CA PHE A 868 36.72 6.64 -11.38
C PHE A 868 35.62 7.70 -11.21
N VAL A 869 36.00 8.97 -11.30
CA VAL A 869 35.09 10.10 -11.11
C VAL A 869 35.02 10.94 -12.38
N GLY A 870 33.84 11.46 -12.70
CA GLY A 870 33.70 12.31 -13.87
C GLY A 870 32.46 13.20 -13.88
N THR A 871 32.46 14.08 -14.87
CA THR A 871 31.35 14.98 -15.17
C THR A 871 31.01 14.92 -16.64
N ILE A 872 29.73 14.71 -16.96
CA ILE A 872 29.24 14.57 -18.33
C ILE A 872 27.88 15.26 -18.51
N PRO A 873 27.52 15.62 -19.75
CA PRO A 873 26.17 16.05 -20.07
C PRO A 873 25.14 14.98 -19.72
N ASN A 874 24.01 15.40 -19.15
CA ASN A 874 22.88 14.56 -18.80
C ASN A 874 22.00 14.35 -20.04
N ALA A 875 22.07 13.15 -20.61
CA ALA A 875 21.27 12.78 -21.78
C ALA A 875 19.77 12.93 -21.55
N ASP A 876 19.26 12.60 -20.36
CA ASP A 876 17.82 12.65 -20.06
C ASP A 876 17.31 14.10 -20.18
N ARG A 877 18.02 15.05 -19.57
CA ARG A 877 17.67 16.49 -19.64
C ARG A 877 17.84 17.09 -21.03
N ILE A 878 18.91 16.72 -21.73
CA ILE A 878 19.16 17.19 -23.09
C ILE A 878 18.08 16.68 -24.05
N VAL A 879 17.74 15.40 -23.99
CA VAL A 879 16.71 14.79 -24.86
C VAL A 879 15.31 15.31 -24.50
N GLN A 880 15.03 15.53 -23.21
CA GLN A 880 13.79 16.17 -22.78
C GLN A 880 13.65 17.56 -23.42
N LYS A 881 14.64 18.45 -23.25
CA LYS A 881 14.61 19.79 -23.83
C LYS A 881 14.58 19.77 -25.37
N TYR A 882 15.27 18.81 -26.02
CA TYR A 882 15.20 18.60 -27.46
C TYR A 882 13.79 18.27 -27.95
N ARG A 883 13.11 17.33 -27.27
CA ARG A 883 11.75 16.91 -27.62
C ARG A 883 10.71 17.98 -27.33
N GLU A 884 10.87 18.72 -26.23
CA GLU A 884 10.00 19.85 -25.87
C GLU A 884 10.13 21.02 -26.87
N ALA A 885 11.35 21.30 -27.34
CA ALA A 885 11.58 22.35 -28.33
C ALA A 885 10.95 22.03 -29.69
N GLY A 886 10.78 20.74 -30.04
CA GLY A 886 10.20 20.30 -31.30
C GLY A 886 11.03 20.65 -32.55
N GLN A 887 12.27 21.10 -32.37
CA GLN A 887 13.20 21.50 -33.44
C GLN A 887 14.63 21.03 -33.11
N LYS A 888 15.49 20.96 -34.13
CA LYS A 888 16.88 20.48 -33.98
C LYS A 888 17.78 21.39 -33.16
N GLU A 889 17.35 22.59 -32.79
CA GLU A 889 18.17 23.57 -32.08
C GLU A 889 17.39 24.19 -30.90
N PHE A 890 17.95 24.15 -29.70
CA PHE A 890 17.35 24.74 -28.51
C PHE A 890 18.43 25.31 -27.59
N GLY A 891 18.05 26.22 -26.69
CA GLY A 891 19.00 26.89 -25.82
C GLY A 891 18.40 28.10 -25.15
N ASN A 892 19.27 28.89 -24.53
CA ASN A 892 18.94 30.17 -23.94
C ASN A 892 20.05 31.19 -24.27
N SER A 893 20.11 32.28 -23.53
CA SER A 893 21.08 33.36 -23.74
C SER A 893 22.54 32.98 -23.43
N VAL A 894 22.76 31.80 -22.81
CA VAL A 894 24.07 31.30 -22.33
C VAL A 894 24.56 30.11 -23.15
N PHE A 895 23.67 29.18 -23.53
CA PHE A 895 24.04 27.99 -24.31
C PHE A 895 23.06 27.69 -25.45
N THR A 896 23.54 27.01 -26.48
CA THR A 896 22.77 26.46 -27.59
C THR A 896 23.19 25.03 -27.87
N ILE A 897 22.22 24.13 -27.97
CA ILE A 897 22.40 22.73 -28.41
C ILE A 897 21.74 22.55 -29.76
N LYS A 898 22.49 21.98 -30.71
CA LYS A 898 21.99 21.63 -32.04
C LYS A 898 22.21 20.15 -32.34
N PHE A 899 21.13 19.38 -32.43
CA PHE A 899 21.16 17.98 -32.80
C PHE A 899 21.44 17.79 -34.30
N GLU A 900 22.45 16.98 -34.62
CA GLU A 900 22.64 16.45 -35.98
C GLU A 900 21.98 15.08 -36.13
N ALA A 901 22.01 14.26 -35.08
CA ALA A 901 21.35 12.96 -35.05
C ALA A 901 19.82 13.08 -35.22
N GLU A 902 19.22 12.12 -35.92
CA GLU A 902 17.77 12.05 -36.13
C GLU A 902 17.14 11.04 -35.17
N GLU A 903 15.87 11.21 -34.84
CA GLU A 903 15.16 10.20 -34.04
C GLU A 903 14.87 8.94 -34.88
N PRO A 904 14.97 7.72 -34.31
CA PRO A 904 15.39 7.43 -32.93
C PRO A 904 16.89 7.65 -32.72
N LEU A 905 17.23 8.33 -31.61
CA LEU A 905 18.62 8.65 -31.28
C LEU A 905 19.41 7.36 -30.98
N PRO A 906 20.57 7.13 -31.63
CA PRO A 906 21.35 5.91 -31.40
C PRO A 906 22.08 5.92 -30.05
N LEU A 907 22.40 4.74 -29.51
CA LEU A 907 23.18 4.61 -28.25
C LEU A 907 24.61 5.17 -28.37
N PHE A 908 25.21 5.04 -29.56
CA PHE A 908 26.52 5.58 -29.90
C PHE A 908 26.41 6.41 -31.17
N GLY A 909 27.18 7.48 -31.27
CA GLY A 909 27.17 8.38 -32.43
C GLY A 909 26.00 9.36 -32.47
N ALA A 910 25.20 9.47 -31.39
CA ALA A 910 24.14 10.47 -31.25
C ALA A 910 24.75 11.88 -31.08
N LYS A 911 25.12 12.47 -32.21
CA LYS A 911 25.88 13.71 -32.29
C LYS A 911 25.00 14.96 -32.14
N TYR A 912 25.47 15.89 -31.33
CA TYR A 912 24.95 17.26 -31.23
C TYR A 912 26.10 18.26 -31.08
N TYR A 913 25.87 19.52 -31.42
CA TYR A 913 26.81 20.60 -31.18
C TYR A 913 26.39 21.32 -29.91
N PHE A 914 27.32 21.44 -28.98
CA PHE A 914 27.15 22.24 -27.79
C PHE A 914 27.91 23.55 -27.97
N GLN A 915 27.17 24.66 -27.95
CA GLN A 915 27.72 26.00 -27.95
C GLN A 915 27.47 26.64 -26.59
N LEU A 916 28.52 27.09 -25.91
CA LEU A 916 28.45 27.79 -24.63
C LEU A 916 29.13 29.15 -24.76
N ASP A 917 28.33 30.20 -24.94
CA ASP A 917 28.78 31.58 -25.20
C ASP A 917 30.00 31.63 -26.15
N GLU A 918 30.97 32.51 -25.95
CA GLU A 918 32.23 32.57 -26.73
C GLU A 918 33.26 31.46 -26.41
N VAL A 919 32.86 30.34 -25.78
CA VAL A 919 33.82 29.46 -25.06
C VAL A 919 34.02 28.11 -25.72
N VAL A 920 32.94 27.48 -26.18
CA VAL A 920 32.98 26.14 -26.76
C VAL A 920 32.00 26.09 -27.91
N ASN A 921 32.41 25.50 -29.04
CA ASN A 921 31.51 25.08 -30.11
C ASN A 921 32.08 23.76 -30.69
N CYS A 922 31.76 22.66 -30.01
CA CYS A 922 32.30 21.33 -30.31
C CYS A 922 31.18 20.32 -30.58
N PRO A 923 31.43 19.33 -31.45
CA PRO A 923 30.57 18.16 -31.54
C PRO A 923 30.73 17.29 -30.29
N GLU A 924 29.64 17.00 -29.62
CA GLU A 924 29.51 16.09 -28.48
C GLU A 924 28.61 14.91 -28.85
N PHE A 925 28.68 13.84 -28.06
CA PHE A 925 27.85 12.65 -28.24
C PHE A 925 27.02 12.39 -26.98
N LEU A 926 25.78 11.97 -27.19
CA LEU A 926 24.86 11.72 -26.10
C LEU A 926 25.31 10.50 -25.29
N VAL A 927 25.38 10.63 -23.97
CA VAL A 927 25.75 9.52 -23.07
C VAL A 927 24.51 9.04 -22.34
N TYR A 928 23.91 7.97 -22.85
CA TYR A 928 22.84 7.29 -22.11
C TYR A 928 23.45 6.61 -20.88
N PHE A 929 23.25 7.21 -19.69
CA PHE A 929 23.96 6.79 -18.47
C PHE A 929 23.75 5.32 -18.10
N PRO A 930 22.56 4.71 -18.24
CA PRO A 930 22.40 3.27 -18.02
C PRO A 930 23.29 2.43 -18.93
N CYS A 931 23.49 2.83 -20.19
CA CYS A 931 24.44 2.15 -21.08
C CYS A 931 25.89 2.30 -20.58
N LEU A 932 26.29 3.48 -20.10
CA LEU A 932 27.60 3.65 -19.47
C LEU A 932 27.76 2.75 -18.23
N GLN A 933 26.75 2.67 -17.37
CA GLN A 933 26.79 1.83 -16.17
C GLN A 933 26.99 0.35 -16.51
N GLU A 934 26.25 -0.17 -17.49
CA GLU A 934 26.38 -1.55 -17.96
C GLU A 934 27.76 -1.83 -18.57
N LEU A 935 28.26 -0.93 -19.42
CA LEU A 935 29.60 -1.06 -19.99
C LEU A 935 30.67 -1.00 -18.89
N ALA A 936 30.55 -0.09 -17.92
CA ALA A 936 31.50 0.06 -16.83
C ALA A 936 31.55 -1.19 -15.94
N ALA A 937 30.41 -1.85 -15.71
CA ALA A 937 30.33 -3.08 -14.93
C ALA A 937 31.20 -4.21 -15.53
N GLN A 938 31.27 -4.31 -16.86
CA GLN A 938 32.13 -5.29 -17.56
C GLN A 938 33.63 -5.05 -17.31
N TYR A 939 34.01 -3.86 -16.85
CA TYR A 939 35.38 -3.50 -16.48
C TYR A 939 35.57 -3.43 -14.96
N ASN A 940 34.73 -4.13 -14.19
CA ASN A 940 34.75 -4.17 -12.73
C ASN A 940 34.58 -2.80 -12.06
N LEU A 941 33.88 -1.87 -12.71
CA LEU A 941 33.57 -0.56 -12.16
C LEU A 941 32.11 -0.56 -11.69
N LYS A 942 31.92 -0.57 -10.37
CA LYS A 942 30.60 -0.49 -9.75
C LYS A 942 30.23 0.96 -9.48
N LEU A 943 29.02 1.38 -9.85
CA LEU A 943 28.53 2.72 -9.55
C LEU A 943 28.44 2.92 -8.03
N VAL A 944 28.99 4.04 -7.54
CA VAL A 944 28.87 4.49 -6.14
C VAL A 944 27.75 5.50 -6.02
N TYR A 945 27.78 6.55 -6.85
CA TYR A 945 26.71 7.55 -6.92
C TYR A 945 26.68 8.26 -8.27
N LYS A 946 25.51 8.82 -8.58
CA LYS A 946 25.22 9.73 -9.71
C LYS A 946 24.32 10.84 -9.16
N TYR A 947 24.63 12.10 -9.47
CA TYR A 947 23.78 13.25 -9.13
C TYR A 947 23.74 14.22 -10.29
N ASN A 948 22.61 14.91 -10.49
CA ASN A 948 22.60 16.11 -11.32
C ASN A 948 23.44 17.21 -10.65
N PHE A 949 23.98 18.15 -11.43
CA PHE A 949 24.83 19.23 -10.91
C PHE A 949 24.11 20.12 -9.89
N ASP A 950 22.85 20.45 -10.13
CA ASP A 950 21.97 21.19 -9.23
C ASP A 950 21.70 20.41 -7.93
N GLU A 951 21.37 19.13 -8.03
CA GLU A 951 21.21 18.25 -6.85
C GLU A 951 22.50 18.18 -6.02
N TYR A 952 23.63 17.94 -6.68
CA TYR A 952 24.94 17.88 -6.03
C TYR A 952 25.33 19.22 -5.41
N PHE A 953 25.00 20.33 -6.10
CA PHE A 953 25.21 21.67 -5.59
C PHE A 953 24.46 21.89 -4.28
N TYR A 954 23.14 21.66 -4.25
CA TYR A 954 22.35 21.87 -3.04
C TYR A 954 22.77 20.94 -1.90
N LYS A 955 23.12 19.68 -2.22
CA LYS A 955 23.65 18.72 -1.25
C LYS A 955 24.95 19.21 -0.59
N LYS A 956 25.83 19.86 -1.35
CA LYS A 956 27.18 20.24 -0.89
C LYS A 956 27.34 21.72 -0.55
N GLN A 957 26.35 22.56 -0.83
CA GLN A 957 26.45 24.01 -0.66
C GLN A 957 26.81 24.39 0.78
N LYS A 958 26.19 23.75 1.77
CA LYS A 958 26.44 24.02 3.21
C LYS A 958 27.86 23.60 3.63
N GLU A 959 28.29 22.39 3.26
CA GLU A 959 29.64 21.87 3.58
C GLU A 959 30.75 22.68 2.88
N GLY A 960 30.49 23.10 1.64
CA GLY A 960 31.44 23.82 0.78
C GLY A 960 31.27 25.34 0.76
N GLU A 961 30.48 25.92 1.67
CA GLU A 961 30.08 27.34 1.66
C GLU A 961 31.29 28.28 1.66
N PHE A 962 32.30 27.99 2.49
CA PHE A 962 33.52 28.79 2.55
C PHE A 962 34.24 28.85 1.19
N LEU A 963 34.34 27.71 0.51
CA LEU A 963 34.98 27.64 -0.81
C LEU A 963 34.12 28.31 -1.88
N LEU A 964 32.79 28.16 -1.80
CA LEU A 964 31.81 28.76 -2.71
C LEU A 964 31.93 30.29 -2.70
N ASN A 965 31.95 30.87 -1.51
CA ASN A 965 32.13 32.31 -1.30
C ASN A 965 33.52 32.78 -1.73
N LYS A 966 34.58 32.04 -1.40
CA LYS A 966 35.96 32.36 -1.80
C LYS A 966 36.15 32.35 -3.32
N MET A 967 35.42 31.49 -4.03
CA MET A 967 35.47 31.38 -5.48
C MET A 967 34.52 32.34 -6.20
N GLN A 968 33.69 33.10 -5.46
CA GLN A 968 32.65 33.96 -6.05
C GLN A 968 31.81 33.19 -7.07
N ALA A 969 31.42 31.96 -6.67
CA ALA A 969 30.65 31.06 -7.52
C ALA A 969 29.20 31.50 -7.70
N LEU A 970 28.69 32.29 -6.76
CA LEU A 970 27.36 32.89 -6.80
C LEU A 970 27.47 34.42 -6.84
N GLU A 971 26.50 35.05 -7.47
CA GLU A 971 26.25 36.48 -7.46
C GLU A 971 25.27 36.82 -6.32
N MET A 972 25.44 37.99 -5.69
CA MET A 972 24.61 38.41 -4.58
C MET A 972 23.39 39.19 -5.08
N PHE A 973 22.18 38.76 -4.72
CA PHE A 973 20.91 39.40 -5.05
C PHE A 973 20.19 39.92 -3.79
N PRO A 974 19.73 41.19 -3.76
CA PRO A 974 20.03 42.26 -4.72
C PRO A 974 21.52 42.65 -4.70
N ALA A 975 22.01 43.24 -5.79
CA ALA A 975 23.42 43.59 -5.92
C ALA A 975 23.88 44.57 -4.81
N PRO A 976 25.06 44.32 -4.17
CA PRO A 976 25.58 45.20 -3.15
C PRO A 976 25.80 46.62 -3.68
N GLY A 977 25.23 47.63 -3.00
CA GLY A 977 25.44 49.04 -3.35
C GLY A 977 24.46 49.63 -4.37
N GLY A 978 23.36 48.93 -4.69
CA GLY A 978 22.27 49.48 -5.52
C GLY A 978 22.57 49.50 -7.02
N GLN A 979 23.54 48.71 -7.49
CA GLN A 979 23.70 48.45 -8.91
C GLN A 979 22.49 47.64 -9.42
N SER A 980 21.95 48.02 -10.57
CA SER A 980 20.90 47.24 -11.23
C SER A 980 21.55 46.09 -11.98
N PHE A 981 20.97 44.90 -11.89
CA PHE A 981 21.25 43.83 -12.84
C PHE A 981 20.79 44.27 -14.23
N ASP A 982 21.53 43.89 -15.28
CA ASP A 982 21.19 44.22 -16.66
C ASP A 982 19.88 43.56 -17.11
N GLU A 983 19.58 42.35 -16.59
CA GLU A 983 18.36 41.59 -16.84
C GLU A 983 17.69 41.16 -15.51
N PRO A 984 16.89 42.01 -14.84
CA PRO A 984 16.31 41.69 -13.53
C PRO A 984 15.39 40.47 -13.51
N GLU A 985 14.82 40.09 -14.66
CA GLU A 985 13.92 38.95 -14.83
C GLU A 985 14.64 37.60 -14.68
N GLU A 986 15.92 37.54 -15.04
CA GLU A 986 16.80 36.37 -14.89
C GLU A 986 17.02 35.98 -13.41
N PHE A 987 16.67 36.87 -12.47
CA PHE A 987 16.78 36.66 -11.02
C PHE A 987 15.42 36.66 -10.32
N SER A 988 14.33 36.43 -11.08
CA SER A 988 12.97 36.34 -10.53
C SER A 988 12.85 35.31 -9.41
N HIS A 989 13.52 34.16 -9.52
CA HIS A 989 13.57 33.11 -8.48
C HIS A 989 14.18 33.61 -7.16
N ALA A 990 15.23 34.43 -7.22
CA ALA A 990 15.85 35.00 -6.03
C ALA A 990 14.96 36.05 -5.36
N ARG A 991 14.17 36.80 -6.14
CA ARG A 991 13.18 37.76 -5.62
C ARG A 991 12.07 37.04 -4.86
N VAL A 992 11.47 36.02 -5.48
CA VAL A 992 10.42 35.20 -4.84
C VAL A 992 10.92 34.61 -3.52
N PHE A 993 12.14 34.04 -3.52
CA PHE A 993 12.74 33.49 -2.30
C PHE A 993 12.85 34.52 -1.17
N LEU A 994 13.28 35.75 -1.46
CA LEU A 994 13.41 36.81 -0.44
C LEU A 994 12.04 37.32 0.05
N ASP A 995 11.03 37.37 -0.82
CA ASP A 995 9.67 37.80 -0.46
C ASP A 995 9.01 36.80 0.50
N GLU A 996 9.22 35.50 0.29
CA GLU A 996 8.77 34.41 1.15
C GLU A 996 9.58 34.33 2.45
N ASN A 997 10.90 34.56 2.37
CA ASN A 997 11.82 34.44 3.50
C ASN A 997 12.26 35.81 4.03
N ARG A 998 11.30 36.58 4.59
CA ARG A 998 11.49 37.95 5.11
C ARG A 998 12.61 38.14 6.15
N ARG A 999 13.24 37.07 6.64
CA ARG A 999 14.42 37.11 7.53
C ARG A 999 15.74 37.34 6.78
N HIS A 1000 15.78 37.08 5.48
CA HIS A 1000 16.96 37.29 4.63
C HIS A 1000 16.83 38.58 3.83
N SER A 1001 17.87 39.42 3.85
CA SER A 1001 17.92 40.66 3.06
C SER A 1001 18.70 40.53 1.76
N VAL A 1002 19.48 39.46 1.61
CA VAL A 1002 20.30 39.14 0.45
C VAL A 1002 20.41 37.61 0.30
N VAL A 1003 20.54 37.13 -0.94
CA VAL A 1003 20.75 35.72 -1.27
C VAL A 1003 21.81 35.58 -2.37
N GLY A 1004 22.68 34.58 -2.27
CA GLY A 1004 23.59 34.23 -3.36
C GLY A 1004 22.90 33.32 -4.37
N THR A 1005 22.95 33.64 -5.66
CA THR A 1005 22.44 32.78 -6.74
C THR A 1005 23.20 33.02 -8.05
N ILE A 1006 22.82 32.34 -9.13
CA ILE A 1006 23.21 32.67 -10.51
C ILE A 1006 21.94 32.95 -11.32
N SER A 1007 22.09 33.49 -12.53
CA SER A 1007 20.95 33.77 -13.40
C SER A 1007 20.20 32.47 -13.77
N ARG A 1008 18.90 32.58 -14.10
CA ARG A 1008 18.08 31.44 -14.53
C ARG A 1008 18.70 30.74 -15.75
N SER A 1009 19.20 31.52 -16.71
CA SER A 1009 19.87 30.99 -17.91
C SER A 1009 21.16 30.22 -17.59
N GLU A 1010 21.93 30.65 -16.58
CA GLU A 1010 23.09 29.89 -16.11
C GLU A 1010 22.68 28.64 -15.32
N TRP A 1011 21.64 28.71 -14.49
CA TRP A 1011 21.09 27.53 -13.81
C TRP A 1011 20.65 26.45 -14.80
N ASP A 1012 19.94 26.86 -15.86
CA ASP A 1012 19.58 25.96 -16.96
C ASP A 1012 20.81 25.29 -17.58
N ALA A 1013 21.91 26.03 -17.79
CA ALA A 1013 23.15 25.47 -18.34
C ALA A 1013 23.85 24.49 -17.36
N ILE A 1014 23.89 24.81 -16.06
CA ILE A 1014 24.43 23.92 -15.02
C ILE A 1014 23.63 22.62 -14.96
N SER A 1015 22.31 22.73 -15.03
CA SER A 1015 21.38 21.60 -14.91
C SER A 1015 21.59 20.54 -16.00
N LEU A 1016 22.25 20.88 -17.11
CA LEU A 1016 22.55 19.94 -18.19
C LEU A 1016 23.63 18.93 -17.86
N TYR A 1017 24.27 18.99 -16.70
CA TYR A 1017 25.38 18.11 -16.34
C TYR A 1017 25.06 17.22 -15.13
N ILE A 1018 25.74 16.08 -15.08
CA ILE A 1018 25.76 15.16 -13.93
C ILE A 1018 27.20 14.95 -13.44
N VAL A 1019 27.33 14.72 -12.13
CA VAL A 1019 28.52 14.13 -11.52
C VAL A 1019 28.28 12.64 -11.32
N PHE A 1020 29.33 11.82 -11.45
CA PHE A 1020 29.26 10.40 -11.12
C PHE A 1020 30.58 9.91 -10.52
N CYS A 1021 30.49 8.83 -9.76
CA CYS A 1021 31.63 8.13 -9.20
C CYS A 1021 31.41 6.61 -9.28
N PHE A 1022 32.37 5.90 -9.86
CA PHE A 1022 32.48 4.45 -9.85
C PHE A 1022 33.64 4.02 -8.96
N GLN A 1023 33.54 2.82 -8.37
CA GLN A 1023 34.63 2.18 -7.64
C GLN A 1023 35.02 0.89 -8.35
N LYS A 1024 36.33 0.65 -8.48
CA LYS A 1024 36.82 -0.61 -9.01
C LYS A 1024 36.72 -1.72 -7.95
N VAL A 1025 35.97 -2.77 -8.25
CA VAL A 1025 35.77 -3.92 -7.37
C VAL A 1025 36.59 -5.13 -7.85
N ALA A 1026 36.90 -6.06 -6.95
CA ALA A 1026 37.55 -7.32 -7.33
C ALA A 1026 36.51 -8.26 -7.96
N ASP A 1027 36.94 -9.10 -8.92
CA ASP A 1027 36.14 -10.22 -9.42
C ASP A 1027 35.74 -11.11 -8.23
N ARG A 1028 34.43 -11.33 -8.05
CA ARG A 1028 33.90 -12.24 -7.02
C ARG A 1028 33.90 -13.68 -7.52
#